data_AF-A0AA36IIH0-F1
#
_entry.id   AF-A0AA36IIH0-F1
#
_cell.length_a   1.000
_cell.length_b   1.000
_cell.length_c   1.000
_cell.angle_alpha   90.00
_cell.angle_beta   90.00
_cell.angle_gamma   90.00
#
_symmetry.space_group_name_H-M   'P 1'
#
loop_
_entity.id
_entity.type
_entity.pdbx_description
1 polymer ?
#
loop_
_entity_poly.entity_id
_entity_poly.type
_entity_poly.pdbx_seq_one_letter_code
_entity_poly.pdbx_strand_id
1 'polypeptide(L)'
;MSSCAMGVLRGRSVVDGYASGEVLHSTVGLSFWGGVCPKSGTVVDRHHPLSGARLEGKILALPGGRGSCTGSQVLLELLLQEKAPAGLVLQEADEVLALGALVALELFQRRLPLLVLGAEDFAALGAASRARGDSAFAVSLRGDRIWSGAEGPDRSERSEKEAAVEDSVALSASDREMLSGAQGPARQAALSVVLRLAQLQNARRLIDVSQVHIDGCTYIGASSLRFAEKLLQWNAQVRVPTTLNAISLDLSQAEPTAEGREAAKLARAYVKMGATASFTCAPYLLDSAPRFGEQIGWGESNAVVFANSVLGARTQKYADFLDAMVAISGRAPEAGCHLDAQRKAQVVLRLNFESTCLSRVDDAFWPTLGYLCGLKSPRRVPAIVGLENVALPTRDDLKAFSAAFGTSSSAAMFHMVGVTPEAPDLQSACDDEVEEVELTDQDLAEVWQTLDADEISQVDLVALGNPHFSLAEFARLAALCENRRKDPRVTVAVTAGPQVLAASRAEGYASKLEAFGVQLVSDTCWCMLGEVVPAPKTVLPPSARSLITNSAKYAHYAPGLVKRHVRFGSLATCVDAACGTGPRPPPWLTGVQRRGHASLGFARAALRMLRSSLRLEATARHEELSKGQSQLRDQVCALIDFLAQAHVGVPQRLEKGEKAPVVESAAGVLPLDLQLPMQQDPEQGERLRRIFSPPDGSPEQKRRPRPEMLDAELTEKGAEVPMGTAKSIGSQARPLSPAESTATPYGSQRKGGAERQVTDPRTSNSCRGTPSAIGPGPSQGWLASPGPSVSSPAPQPVGMGYGAPAPQFLRAARYSSGTPPAGVASTTSPMKRRVSSIMHEPLPPGGGPQSGSLRMQPFQAQVREVRRSQSVQAQAPVPVLMHTQGCRAQFNV
;
A
#
# COMPACT_ATOMS: atom_id res chain seq x y z
N MET A 1 3.11 18.64 46.16
CA MET A 1 3.88 18.30 44.94
C MET A 1 3.27 19.04 43.78
N SER A 2 3.99 19.97 43.14
CA SER A 2 3.45 20.70 41.99
C SER A 2 3.32 19.75 40.80
N SER A 3 2.13 19.67 40.21
CA SER A 3 1.98 19.01 38.92
C SER A 3 2.72 19.82 37.87
N CYS A 4 3.57 19.18 37.07
CA CYS A 4 4.18 19.85 35.93
C CYS A 4 3.07 20.04 34.88
N ALA A 5 2.48 21.24 34.88
CA ALA A 5 1.51 21.65 33.88
C ALA A 5 2.26 21.89 32.56
N MET A 6 1.93 21.10 31.54
CA MET A 6 2.43 21.31 30.19
C MET A 6 1.89 22.65 29.68
N GLY A 7 2.75 23.47 29.08
CA GLY A 7 2.31 24.66 28.34
C GLY A 7 1.41 24.28 27.17
N VAL A 8 0.63 25.23 26.66
CA VAL A 8 -0.25 24.97 25.50
C VAL A 8 0.60 24.76 24.24
N LEU A 9 0.78 23.50 23.84
CA LEU A 9 1.50 23.11 22.63
C LEU A 9 0.76 23.59 21.38
N ARG A 10 1.48 23.79 20.28
CA ARG A 10 0.93 24.32 19.02
C ARG A 10 1.35 23.50 17.80
N GLY A 11 0.42 23.29 16.89
CA GLY A 11 0.64 22.49 15.69
C GLY A 11 -0.22 22.89 14.49
N ARG A 12 0.09 22.32 13.33
CA ARG A 12 -0.76 22.44 12.13
C ARG A 12 -1.97 21.53 12.27
N SER A 13 -3.16 22.12 12.31
CA SER A 13 -4.41 21.36 12.17
C SER A 13 -4.53 20.83 10.74
N VAL A 14 -4.82 19.54 10.60
CA VAL A 14 -5.15 18.88 9.32
C VAL A 14 -6.64 18.58 9.26
N VAL A 15 -7.22 18.18 10.40
CA VAL A 15 -8.67 17.99 10.58
C VAL A 15 -9.06 18.68 11.89
N ASP A 16 -9.85 19.75 11.81
CA ASP A 16 -10.28 20.51 12.99
C ASP A 16 -11.52 19.88 13.65
N GLY A 17 -11.56 19.98 14.98
CA GLY A 17 -12.57 19.43 15.87
C GLY A 17 -12.07 19.40 17.31
N TYR A 18 -12.92 18.98 18.25
CA TYR A 18 -12.54 18.78 19.65
C TYR A 18 -12.35 17.31 19.96
N ALA A 19 -11.27 16.98 20.66
CA ALA A 19 -11.05 15.66 21.26
C ALA A 19 -10.46 15.80 22.66
N SER A 20 -10.67 14.81 23.51
CA SER A 20 -10.07 14.73 24.83
C SER A 20 -9.91 13.27 25.24
N GLY A 21 -8.79 12.93 25.88
CA GLY A 21 -8.49 11.56 26.29
C GLY A 21 -7.07 11.37 26.78
N GLU A 22 -6.78 10.17 27.29
CA GLU A 22 -5.44 9.74 27.71
C GLU A 22 -4.49 9.57 26.51
N VAL A 23 -3.25 10.04 26.65
CA VAL A 23 -2.23 10.02 25.60
C VAL A 23 -1.52 8.66 25.51
N LEU A 24 -1.73 7.95 24.41
CA LEU A 24 -0.90 6.82 23.99
C LEU A 24 0.23 7.35 23.08
N HIS A 25 1.40 7.62 23.66
CA HIS A 25 2.56 8.14 22.94
C HIS A 25 3.57 7.04 22.56
N SER A 26 4.04 7.03 21.31
CA SER A 26 5.21 6.26 20.88
C SER A 26 6.21 7.12 20.11
N THR A 27 7.51 6.83 20.25
CA THR A 27 8.57 7.32 19.35
C THR A 27 8.74 6.46 18.09
N VAL A 28 7.95 5.39 17.94
CA VAL A 28 8.00 4.47 16.80
C VAL A 28 6.69 4.62 16.01
N GLY A 29 6.78 4.75 14.69
CA GLY A 29 5.59 4.82 13.82
C GLY A 29 4.77 3.53 13.89
N LEU A 30 3.45 3.65 13.73
CA LEU A 30 2.51 2.51 13.80
C LEU A 30 2.00 2.15 12.40
N SER A 31 2.04 0.86 12.06
CA SER A 31 1.37 0.36 10.85
C SER A 31 -0.10 0.12 11.15
N PHE A 32 -1.00 0.89 10.54
CA PHE A 32 -2.43 0.61 10.64
C PHE A 32 -2.79 -0.65 9.83
N TRP A 33 -2.21 -0.83 8.65
CA TRP A 33 -2.25 -2.11 7.94
C TRP A 33 -1.47 -3.18 8.69
N GLY A 34 -2.13 -4.27 9.09
CA GLY A 34 -1.54 -5.41 9.79
C GLY A 34 -1.11 -5.19 11.25
N GLY A 35 -0.87 -3.95 11.68
CA GLY A 35 -0.42 -3.63 13.04
C GLY A 35 -1.50 -3.14 14.01
N VAL A 36 -2.71 -2.84 13.52
CA VAL A 36 -3.90 -2.53 14.33
C VAL A 36 -5.05 -3.45 13.92
N CYS A 37 -5.75 -4.04 14.89
CA CYS A 37 -6.96 -4.83 14.65
C CYS A 37 -8.17 -3.90 14.44
N PRO A 38 -8.81 -3.86 13.24
CA PRO A 38 -9.93 -2.97 12.99
C PRO A 38 -11.14 -3.28 13.87
N LYS A 39 -11.34 -4.57 14.20
CA LYS A 39 -12.50 -5.09 14.96
C LYS A 39 -12.45 -4.79 16.47
N SER A 40 -11.29 -4.44 17.02
CA SER A 40 -11.11 -4.24 18.48
C SER A 40 -10.40 -2.94 18.86
N GLY A 41 -9.86 -2.19 17.90
CA GLY A 41 -9.03 -1.01 18.16
C GLY A 41 -7.72 -1.33 18.87
N THR A 42 -7.28 -2.60 18.87
CA THR A 42 -6.06 -3.05 19.59
C THR A 42 -4.84 -2.97 18.67
N VAL A 43 -3.72 -2.46 19.17
CA VAL A 43 -2.42 -2.61 18.51
C VAL A 43 -1.97 -4.07 18.59
N VAL A 44 -1.83 -4.73 17.45
CA VAL A 44 -1.47 -6.16 17.33
C VAL A 44 -0.06 -6.40 16.81
N ASP A 45 0.65 -5.36 16.35
CA ASP A 45 2.09 -5.43 16.07
C ASP A 45 2.87 -5.66 17.37
N ARG A 46 3.29 -6.91 17.57
CA ARG A 46 4.04 -7.37 18.76
C ARG A 46 5.45 -6.78 18.90
N HIS A 47 5.92 -6.03 17.90
CA HIS A 47 7.20 -5.33 17.93
C HIS A 47 7.04 -3.82 18.14
N HIS A 48 5.81 -3.31 18.17
CA HIS A 48 5.54 -1.90 18.47
C HIS A 48 5.44 -1.67 19.99
N PRO A 49 5.95 -0.55 20.54
CA PRO A 49 5.88 -0.25 21.98
C PRO A 49 4.46 -0.17 22.55
N LEU A 50 3.43 0.06 21.73
CA LEU A 50 2.03 0.08 22.15
C LEU A 50 1.33 -1.29 21.99
N SER A 51 2.05 -2.38 21.72
CA SER A 51 1.50 -3.74 21.57
C SER A 51 0.51 -4.10 22.70
N GLY A 52 -0.74 -4.42 22.34
CA GLY A 52 -1.82 -4.75 23.27
C GLY A 52 -2.66 -3.55 23.76
N ALA A 53 -2.19 -2.31 23.57
CA ALA A 53 -2.98 -1.12 23.90
C ALA A 53 -4.22 -1.00 23.00
N ARG A 54 -5.32 -0.45 23.56
CA ARG A 54 -6.54 -0.13 22.83
C ARG A 54 -6.58 1.37 22.53
N LEU A 55 -6.76 1.71 21.26
CA LEU A 55 -6.81 3.08 20.76
C LEU A 55 -8.13 3.78 21.12
N GLU A 56 -9.22 3.02 21.23
CA GLU A 56 -10.59 3.47 21.50
C GLU A 56 -10.66 4.53 22.62
N GLY A 57 -11.06 5.76 22.26
CA GLY A 57 -11.20 6.88 23.21
C GLY A 57 -9.90 7.54 23.68
N LYS A 58 -8.74 7.13 23.16
CA LYS A 58 -7.41 7.68 23.51
C LYS A 58 -6.97 8.78 22.55
N ILE A 59 -5.99 9.58 22.95
CA ILE A 59 -5.24 10.47 22.06
C ILE A 59 -3.98 9.74 21.62
N LEU A 60 -3.90 9.36 20.35
CA LEU A 60 -2.77 8.61 19.81
C LEU A 60 -1.68 9.59 19.34
N ALA A 61 -0.48 9.49 19.89
CA ALA A 61 0.66 10.32 19.53
C ALA A 61 1.80 9.47 18.92
N LEU A 62 2.15 9.73 17.65
CA LEU A 62 3.12 8.97 16.86
C LEU A 62 4.05 9.91 16.09
N PRO A 63 5.29 9.50 15.73
CA PRO A 63 6.10 10.30 14.81
C PRO A 63 5.42 10.43 13.43
N GLY A 64 4.75 9.35 12.99
CA GLY A 64 4.00 9.21 11.76
C GLY A 64 3.41 7.79 11.68
N GLY A 65 2.76 7.46 10.58
CA GLY A 65 2.43 6.08 10.24
C GLY A 65 3.64 5.31 9.69
N ARG A 66 3.40 4.08 9.24
CA ARG A 66 4.29 3.31 8.35
C ARG A 66 3.47 2.24 7.60
N GLY A 67 4.05 1.66 6.55
CA GLY A 67 3.46 0.53 5.83
C GLY A 67 2.71 0.92 4.56
N SER A 68 1.61 0.23 4.28
CA SER A 68 0.87 0.33 3.01
C SER A 68 -0.04 1.56 2.92
N CYS A 69 -0.31 1.99 1.68
CA CYS A 69 -1.36 2.92 1.27
C CYS A 69 -2.71 2.64 1.96
N THR A 70 -3.01 1.37 2.20
CA THR A 70 -4.23 0.81 2.82
C THR A 70 -4.44 1.20 4.30
N GLY A 71 -3.51 1.91 4.93
CA GLY A 71 -3.70 2.44 6.29
C GLY A 71 -4.90 3.40 6.41
N SER A 72 -5.25 4.12 5.34
CA SER A 72 -6.40 5.03 5.27
C SER A 72 -7.72 4.26 5.44
N GLN A 73 -7.83 3.10 4.79
CA GLN A 73 -8.99 2.22 4.89
C GLN A 73 -9.15 1.68 6.31
N VAL A 74 -8.07 1.25 6.96
CA VAL A 74 -8.12 0.76 8.36
C VAL A 74 -8.56 1.86 9.32
N LEU A 75 -8.09 3.09 9.14
CA LEU A 75 -8.53 4.23 9.96
C LEU A 75 -10.01 4.55 9.76
N LEU A 76 -10.52 4.46 8.53
CA LEU A 76 -11.96 4.61 8.26
C LEU A 76 -12.79 3.47 8.88
N GLU A 77 -12.32 2.23 8.83
CA GLU A 77 -12.98 1.09 9.49
C GLU A 77 -13.07 1.31 11.01
N LEU A 78 -11.96 1.72 11.64
CA LEU A 78 -11.93 2.07 13.07
C LEU A 78 -12.89 3.21 13.42
N LEU A 79 -13.02 4.23 12.56
CA LEU A 79 -13.94 5.36 12.78
C LEU A 79 -15.41 4.96 12.59
N LEU A 80 -15.71 4.10 11.62
CA LEU A 80 -17.07 3.64 11.34
C LEU A 80 -17.54 2.52 12.30
N GLN A 81 -16.63 1.81 12.97
CA GLN A 81 -16.91 0.85 14.05
C GLN A 81 -16.82 1.46 15.47
N GLU A 82 -16.50 2.76 15.59
CA GLU A 82 -16.31 3.46 16.86
C GLU A 82 -15.21 2.81 17.74
N LYS A 83 -14.09 2.41 17.12
CA LYS A 83 -12.89 1.81 17.74
C LYS A 83 -11.62 2.64 17.53
N ALA A 84 -11.73 3.77 16.83
CA ALA A 84 -10.65 4.73 16.59
C ALA A 84 -10.20 5.46 17.87
N PRO A 85 -8.98 6.04 17.88
CA PRO A 85 -8.64 7.08 18.84
C PRO A 85 -9.63 8.26 18.76
N ALA A 86 -9.80 8.97 19.88
CA ALA A 86 -10.59 10.19 19.94
C ALA A 86 -9.91 11.34 19.19
N GLY A 87 -8.57 11.36 19.12
CA GLY A 87 -7.77 12.32 18.38
C GLY A 87 -6.39 11.77 18.04
N LEU A 88 -5.77 12.32 16.99
CA LEU A 88 -4.47 11.88 16.47
C LEU A 88 -3.47 13.04 16.47
N VAL A 89 -2.28 12.79 17.00
CA VAL A 89 -1.14 13.73 17.02
C VAL A 89 0.04 13.10 16.31
N LEU A 90 0.56 13.80 15.30
CA LEU A 90 1.72 13.36 14.54
C LEU A 90 2.90 14.33 14.71
N GLN A 91 4.13 13.85 14.53
CA GLN A 91 5.33 14.70 14.45
C GLN A 91 5.62 15.15 13.01
N GLU A 92 5.41 14.26 12.05
CA GLU A 92 5.46 14.53 10.61
C GLU A 92 4.06 14.40 10.00
N ALA A 93 3.81 15.06 8.88
CA ALA A 93 2.52 14.98 8.20
C ALA A 93 2.39 13.63 7.46
N ASP A 94 1.45 12.79 7.89
CA ASP A 94 1.18 11.49 7.26
C ASP A 94 -0.05 11.56 6.34
N GLU A 95 0.16 11.38 5.04
CA GLU A 95 -0.89 11.45 4.01
C GLU A 95 -1.94 10.33 4.16
N VAL A 96 -1.52 9.14 4.59
CA VAL A 96 -2.37 7.94 4.70
C VAL A 96 -3.37 8.11 5.86
N LEU A 97 -2.88 8.57 7.00
CA LEU A 97 -3.69 8.83 8.19
C LEU A 97 -4.54 10.09 8.03
N ALA A 98 -4.00 11.14 7.38
CA ALA A 98 -4.80 12.31 7.03
C ALA A 98 -5.97 11.93 6.11
N LEU A 99 -5.73 11.18 5.04
CA LEU A 99 -6.76 10.75 4.11
C LEU A 99 -7.89 9.95 4.78
N GLY A 100 -7.56 9.00 5.66
CA GLY A 100 -8.57 8.24 6.40
C GLY A 100 -9.48 9.13 7.26
N ALA A 101 -8.92 10.13 7.93
CA ALA A 101 -9.67 11.12 8.71
C ALA A 101 -10.49 12.08 7.82
N LEU A 102 -9.95 12.50 6.68
CA LEU A 102 -10.62 13.38 5.71
C LEU A 102 -11.80 12.69 5.03
N VAL A 103 -11.65 11.44 4.60
CA VAL A 103 -12.75 10.65 4.03
C VAL A 103 -13.85 10.42 5.07
N ALA A 104 -13.51 10.19 6.34
CA ALA A 104 -14.48 10.06 7.43
C ALA A 104 -15.27 11.36 7.66
N LEU A 105 -14.62 12.52 7.60
CA LEU A 105 -15.26 13.84 7.66
C LEU A 105 -16.18 14.06 6.46
N GLU A 106 -15.66 14.05 5.24
CA GLU A 106 -16.37 14.52 4.04
C GLU A 106 -17.53 13.58 3.65
N LEU A 107 -17.33 12.26 3.66
CA LEU A 107 -18.34 11.29 3.21
C LEU A 107 -19.30 10.83 4.31
N PHE A 108 -18.84 10.82 5.58
CA PHE A 108 -19.58 10.19 6.69
C PHE A 108 -19.83 11.12 7.89
N GLN A 109 -19.37 12.37 7.85
CA GLN A 109 -19.51 13.37 8.91
C GLN A 109 -18.96 12.91 10.28
N ARG A 110 -17.99 11.98 10.26
CA ARG A 110 -17.26 11.50 11.44
C ARG A 110 -15.94 12.27 11.54
N ARG A 111 -15.86 13.25 12.44
CA ARG A 111 -14.62 14.01 12.69
C ARG A 111 -13.64 13.21 13.55
N LEU A 112 -12.38 13.13 13.10
CA LEU A 112 -11.22 12.72 13.91
C LEU A 112 -10.25 13.90 13.93
N PRO A 113 -10.10 14.65 15.03
CA PRO A 113 -9.16 15.74 15.12
C PRO A 113 -7.72 15.25 14.90
N LEU A 114 -7.00 15.90 13.97
CA LEU A 114 -5.65 15.52 13.57
C LEU A 114 -4.75 16.76 13.58
N LEU A 115 -3.74 16.73 14.45
CA LEU A 115 -2.75 17.79 14.62
C LEU A 115 -1.33 17.28 14.28
N VAL A 116 -0.52 18.09 13.61
CA VAL A 116 0.92 17.86 13.41
C VAL A 116 1.71 18.85 14.29
N LEU A 117 2.48 18.33 15.25
CA LEU A 117 3.36 19.10 16.14
C LEU A 117 4.78 19.18 15.57
N GLY A 118 5.53 20.22 15.93
CA GLY A 118 6.99 20.22 15.76
C GLY A 118 7.66 19.16 16.65
N ALA A 119 8.89 18.75 16.29
CA ALA A 119 9.61 17.69 17.00
C ALA A 119 9.82 18.00 18.51
N GLU A 120 10.00 19.27 18.88
CA GLU A 120 10.16 19.71 20.27
C GLU A 120 8.85 19.56 21.06
N ASP A 121 7.73 20.10 20.55
CA ASP A 121 6.40 19.96 21.15
C ASP A 121 5.96 18.48 21.23
N PHE A 122 6.27 17.68 20.20
CA PHE A 122 5.99 16.24 20.21
C PHE A 122 6.82 15.51 21.29
N ALA A 123 8.10 15.83 21.42
CA ALA A 123 8.95 15.30 22.48
C ALA A 123 8.48 15.72 23.88
N ALA A 124 7.98 16.97 24.03
CA ALA A 124 7.40 17.49 25.27
C ALA A 124 6.08 16.76 25.63
N LEU A 125 5.20 16.50 24.65
CA LEU A 125 4.01 15.67 24.81
C LEU A 125 4.36 14.28 25.34
N GLY A 126 5.36 13.64 24.73
CA GLY A 126 5.86 12.35 25.19
C GLY A 126 6.51 12.38 26.57
N ALA A 127 7.25 13.44 26.90
CA ALA A 127 7.88 13.61 28.21
C ALA A 127 6.85 13.77 29.33
N ALA A 128 5.82 14.61 29.12
CA ALA A 128 4.73 14.80 30.08
C ALA A 128 3.90 13.53 30.29
N SER A 129 3.64 12.76 29.22
CA SER A 129 3.02 11.43 29.29
C SER A 129 3.84 10.49 30.17
N ARG A 130 5.15 10.32 29.90
CA ARG A 130 6.04 9.44 30.70
C ARG A 130 6.22 9.89 32.15
N ALA A 131 6.21 11.20 32.41
CA ALA A 131 6.39 11.77 33.75
C ALA A 131 5.23 11.47 34.72
N ARG A 132 4.11 10.90 34.25
CA ARG A 132 2.98 10.47 35.09
C ARG A 132 3.01 8.99 35.49
N GLY A 133 3.92 8.18 34.93
CA GLY A 133 3.97 6.74 35.19
C GLY A 133 2.64 6.05 34.85
N ASP A 134 2.12 5.23 35.77
CA ASP A 134 0.85 4.52 35.61
C ASP A 134 -0.41 5.43 35.72
N SER A 135 -0.24 6.71 36.03
CA SER A 135 -1.36 7.66 36.09
C SER A 135 -1.71 8.17 34.68
N ALA A 136 -2.92 7.89 34.21
CA ALA A 136 -3.42 8.30 32.90
C ALA A 136 -3.21 9.81 32.61
N PHE A 137 -2.31 10.13 31.69
CA PHE A 137 -2.06 11.51 31.27
C PHE A 137 -3.06 11.93 30.18
N ALA A 138 -4.10 12.68 30.57
CA ALA A 138 -5.09 13.21 29.64
C ALA A 138 -4.69 14.55 29.03
N VAL A 139 -5.03 14.74 27.75
CA VAL A 139 -4.98 16.03 27.05
C VAL A 139 -6.27 16.30 26.29
N SER A 140 -6.50 17.56 25.97
CA SER A 140 -7.57 18.01 25.07
C SER A 140 -6.98 18.73 23.86
N LEU A 141 -7.58 18.57 22.68
CA LEU A 141 -7.12 19.13 21.40
C LEU A 141 -8.23 19.92 20.72
N ARG A 142 -7.87 21.03 20.06
CA ARG A 142 -8.78 21.88 19.28
C ARG A 142 -7.98 22.83 18.37
N GLY A 143 -8.39 23.00 17.12
CA GLY A 143 -7.78 23.97 16.21
C GLY A 143 -6.27 23.74 16.06
N ASP A 144 -5.47 24.73 16.45
CA ASP A 144 -4.01 24.72 16.38
C ASP A 144 -3.30 24.35 17.71
N ARG A 145 -3.99 23.76 18.69
CA ARG A 145 -3.52 23.64 20.09
C ARG A 145 -3.82 22.32 20.82
N ILE A 146 -3.00 22.01 21.82
CA ILE A 146 -3.19 20.96 22.83
C ILE A 146 -3.06 21.55 24.24
N TRP A 147 -3.93 21.13 25.17
CA TRP A 147 -3.91 21.48 26.60
C TRP A 147 -3.78 20.23 27.47
N SER A 148 -3.09 20.32 28.61
CA SER A 148 -3.10 19.24 29.61
C SER A 148 -4.41 19.20 30.39
N GLY A 149 -4.99 18.01 30.55
CA GLY A 149 -6.25 17.79 31.26
C GLY A 149 -7.45 17.57 30.32
N ALA A 150 -8.55 17.09 30.90
CA ALA A 150 -9.80 16.82 30.19
C ALA A 150 -10.69 18.06 29.98
N GLU A 151 -10.40 19.14 30.70
CA GLU A 151 -11.09 20.43 30.63
C GLU A 151 -10.32 21.37 29.69
N GLY A 152 -10.53 21.18 28.38
CA GLY A 152 -10.14 22.17 27.38
C GLY A 152 -11.01 23.45 27.45
N PRO A 153 -10.60 24.54 26.79
CA PRO A 153 -11.37 25.78 26.77
C PRO A 153 -12.76 25.62 26.15
N ASP A 154 -13.68 26.49 26.57
CA ASP A 154 -15.13 26.36 26.37
C ASP A 154 -15.54 25.97 24.94
N ARG A 155 -16.52 25.06 24.85
CA ARG A 155 -16.99 24.44 23.61
C ARG A 155 -17.56 25.47 22.60
N SER A 156 -17.88 26.69 23.02
CA SER A 156 -18.46 27.75 22.19
C SER A 156 -17.54 28.33 21.09
N GLU A 157 -16.21 28.42 21.28
CA GLU A 157 -15.33 29.15 20.36
C GLU A 157 -15.19 28.48 18.98
N ARG A 158 -15.81 29.05 17.93
CA ARG A 158 -15.59 28.61 16.55
C ARG A 158 -14.18 28.96 16.09
N SER A 159 -13.51 28.00 15.45
CA SER A 159 -12.23 28.23 14.76
C SER A 159 -12.48 29.08 13.51
N GLU A 160 -12.13 30.36 13.54
CA GLU A 160 -12.27 31.27 12.40
C GLU A 160 -11.40 30.87 11.19
N LYS A 161 -10.46 29.93 11.38
CA LYS A 161 -9.50 29.48 10.37
C LYS A 161 -10.06 28.51 9.32
N GLU A 162 -11.27 27.94 9.47
CA GLU A 162 -11.87 27.10 8.39
C GLU A 162 -12.02 27.88 7.06
N ALA A 163 -12.10 29.22 7.09
CA ALA A 163 -12.21 30.07 5.89
C ALA A 163 -10.88 30.45 5.22
N ALA A 164 -9.75 30.42 5.94
CA ALA A 164 -8.44 30.89 5.43
C ALA A 164 -7.69 29.83 4.57
N VAL A 165 -8.39 28.76 4.19
CA VAL A 165 -7.80 27.55 3.61
C VAL A 165 -7.77 27.62 2.07
N GLU A 166 -8.76 28.25 1.44
CA GLU A 166 -8.96 28.23 -0.01
C GLU A 166 -7.88 29.01 -0.80
N ASP A 167 -7.28 30.05 -0.23
CA ASP A 167 -6.28 30.92 -0.90
C ASP A 167 -4.92 30.26 -1.19
N SER A 168 -4.68 29.06 -0.67
CA SER A 168 -3.37 28.40 -0.69
C SER A 168 -3.04 27.63 -1.98
N VAL A 169 -4.04 27.29 -2.80
CA VAL A 169 -3.89 26.46 -4.00
C VAL A 169 -4.60 27.11 -5.19
N ALA A 170 -3.90 27.28 -6.31
CA ALA A 170 -4.47 27.89 -7.51
C ALA A 170 -5.52 26.96 -8.17
N LEU A 171 -6.79 27.36 -8.09
CA LEU A 171 -7.93 26.66 -8.66
C LEU A 171 -8.30 27.18 -10.05
N SER A 172 -8.65 26.26 -10.97
CA SER A 172 -9.26 26.59 -12.26
C SER A 172 -10.76 26.95 -12.12
N ALA A 173 -11.41 27.30 -13.23
CA ALA A 173 -12.87 27.48 -13.26
C ALA A 173 -13.62 26.16 -12.98
N SER A 174 -13.18 25.04 -13.58
CA SER A 174 -13.81 23.72 -13.34
C SER A 174 -13.57 23.22 -11.91
N ASP A 175 -12.47 23.60 -11.26
CA ASP A 175 -12.22 23.27 -9.85
C ASP A 175 -13.22 23.99 -8.94
N ARG A 176 -13.40 25.31 -9.11
CA ARG A 176 -14.40 26.09 -8.34
C ARG A 176 -15.82 25.58 -8.56
N GLU A 177 -16.18 25.21 -9.79
CA GLU A 177 -17.49 24.63 -10.10
C GLU A 177 -17.72 23.27 -9.42
N MET A 178 -16.69 22.42 -9.34
CA MET A 178 -16.75 21.16 -8.57
C MET A 178 -16.87 21.43 -7.06
N LEU A 179 -16.08 22.34 -6.48
CA LEU A 179 -16.18 22.71 -5.05
C LEU A 179 -17.53 23.36 -4.69
N SER A 180 -18.15 24.10 -5.59
CA SER A 180 -19.47 24.71 -5.37
C SER A 180 -20.63 23.69 -5.33
N GLY A 181 -20.37 22.42 -5.62
CA GLY A 181 -21.39 21.37 -5.70
C GLY A 181 -22.21 21.35 -6.99
N ALA A 182 -21.97 22.29 -7.92
CA ALA A 182 -22.69 22.37 -9.19
C ALA A 182 -22.51 21.12 -10.08
N GLN A 183 -21.37 20.43 -9.97
CA GLN A 183 -21.14 19.12 -10.62
C GLN A 183 -21.53 17.90 -9.76
N GLY A 184 -22.30 18.10 -8.69
CA GLY A 184 -22.83 17.05 -7.81
C GLY A 184 -21.93 16.68 -6.61
N PRO A 185 -22.51 16.11 -5.54
CA PRO A 185 -21.84 15.93 -4.24
C PRO A 185 -20.63 14.99 -4.30
N ALA A 186 -20.62 13.99 -5.18
CA ALA A 186 -19.47 13.11 -5.37
C ALA A 186 -18.22 13.86 -5.85
N ARG A 187 -18.36 14.80 -6.80
CA ARG A 187 -17.23 15.61 -7.31
C ARG A 187 -16.81 16.68 -6.31
N GLN A 188 -17.77 17.25 -5.58
CA GLN A 188 -17.49 18.19 -4.49
C GLN A 188 -16.64 17.55 -3.39
N ALA A 189 -17.06 16.39 -2.87
CA ALA A 189 -16.31 15.66 -1.85
C ALA A 189 -14.95 15.18 -2.37
N ALA A 190 -14.89 14.68 -3.61
CA ALA A 190 -13.63 14.25 -4.22
C ALA A 190 -12.61 15.39 -4.33
N LEU A 191 -13.03 16.55 -4.84
CA LEU A 191 -12.13 17.69 -4.97
C LEU A 191 -11.79 18.34 -3.61
N SER A 192 -12.71 18.32 -2.63
CA SER A 192 -12.44 18.73 -1.24
C SER A 192 -11.31 17.89 -0.63
N VAL A 193 -11.37 16.55 -0.75
CA VAL A 193 -10.30 15.65 -0.27
C VAL A 193 -8.98 15.90 -1.02
N VAL A 194 -9.00 16.03 -2.35
CA VAL A 194 -7.80 16.33 -3.16
C VAL A 194 -7.17 17.67 -2.77
N LEU A 195 -7.98 18.72 -2.56
CA LEU A 195 -7.51 20.05 -2.17
C LEU A 195 -6.86 20.04 -0.77
N ARG A 196 -7.49 19.37 0.20
CA ARG A 196 -6.95 19.26 1.57
C ARG A 196 -5.63 18.48 1.61
N LEU A 197 -5.44 17.45 0.77
CA LEU A 197 -4.14 16.79 0.64
C LEU A 197 -3.11 17.61 -0.15
N ALA A 198 -3.51 18.36 -1.17
CA ALA A 198 -2.63 19.32 -1.84
C ALA A 198 -2.06 20.34 -0.83
N GLN A 199 -2.88 20.81 0.10
CA GLN A 199 -2.47 21.69 1.20
C GLN A 199 -1.56 20.99 2.22
N LEU A 200 -1.84 19.72 2.54
CA LEU A 200 -0.97 18.91 3.40
C LEU A 200 0.45 18.80 2.81
N GLN A 201 0.52 18.57 1.50
CA GLN A 201 1.75 18.45 0.67
C GLN A 201 2.39 19.79 0.30
N ASN A 202 1.73 20.93 0.55
CA ASN A 202 2.14 22.28 0.13
C ASN A 202 2.19 22.48 -1.41
N ALA A 203 1.41 21.70 -2.17
CA ALA A 203 1.22 21.87 -3.61
C ALA A 203 0.51 23.20 -3.91
N ARG A 204 1.04 23.97 -4.87
CA ARG A 204 0.51 25.32 -5.21
C ARG A 204 -0.60 25.32 -6.26
N ARG A 205 -0.83 24.20 -6.94
CA ARG A 205 -1.89 24.02 -7.95
C ARG A 205 -2.31 22.55 -8.03
N LEU A 206 -3.45 22.33 -8.69
CA LEU A 206 -3.90 21.00 -9.09
C LEU A 206 -3.64 20.78 -10.59
N ILE A 207 -3.21 19.58 -10.95
CA ILE A 207 -2.95 19.11 -12.32
C ILE A 207 -4.04 18.15 -12.79
N ASP A 208 -4.23 18.06 -14.10
CA ASP A 208 -5.04 17.02 -14.73
C ASP A 208 -4.23 15.73 -14.86
N VAL A 209 -4.89 14.58 -14.68
CA VAL A 209 -4.31 13.26 -14.98
C VAL A 209 -4.95 12.67 -16.25
N SER A 210 -4.18 11.93 -17.06
CA SER A 210 -4.70 11.27 -18.27
C SER A 210 -5.49 9.98 -17.95
N GLN A 211 -5.08 9.27 -16.90
CA GLN A 211 -5.64 7.97 -16.50
C GLN A 211 -5.39 7.68 -15.01
N VAL A 212 -6.19 6.76 -14.46
CA VAL A 212 -6.11 6.34 -13.05
C VAL A 212 -6.09 4.81 -12.90
N HIS A 213 -5.44 4.33 -11.85
CA HIS A 213 -5.49 2.94 -11.39
C HIS A 213 -5.82 2.90 -9.89
N ILE A 214 -7.03 2.43 -9.56
CA ILE A 214 -7.54 2.37 -8.19
C ILE A 214 -7.02 1.10 -7.49
N ASP A 215 -6.30 1.30 -6.39
CA ASP A 215 -5.89 0.29 -5.40
C ASP A 215 -6.98 0.08 -4.33
N GLY A 216 -7.73 1.14 -4.00
CA GLY A 216 -8.87 1.18 -3.08
C GLY A 216 -10.10 0.34 -3.49
N CYS A 217 -9.96 -0.62 -4.40
CA CYS A 217 -10.89 -1.73 -4.63
C CYS A 217 -10.58 -2.98 -3.79
N THR A 218 -9.48 -2.95 -3.02
CA THR A 218 -9.15 -3.93 -1.99
C THR A 218 -10.21 -3.93 -0.87
N TYR A 219 -10.92 -5.05 -0.68
CA TYR A 219 -11.89 -5.21 0.42
C TYR A 219 -11.16 -5.68 1.68
N ILE A 220 -11.17 -4.82 2.71
CA ILE A 220 -10.54 -5.08 4.03
C ILE A 220 -11.55 -5.14 5.20
N GLY A 221 -12.81 -4.82 4.92
CA GLY A 221 -13.81 -4.51 5.93
C GLY A 221 -14.97 -3.68 5.36
N ALA A 222 -16.02 -3.47 6.16
CA ALA A 222 -17.27 -2.88 5.68
C ALA A 222 -17.13 -1.41 5.25
N SER A 223 -16.13 -0.68 5.75
CA SER A 223 -15.84 0.70 5.35
C SER A 223 -15.47 0.83 3.87
N SER A 224 -14.65 -0.09 3.36
CA SER A 224 -14.21 -0.12 1.95
C SER A 224 -15.41 -0.19 0.99
N LEU A 225 -16.37 -1.07 1.28
CA LEU A 225 -17.63 -1.18 0.55
C LEU A 225 -18.50 0.07 0.74
N ARG A 226 -18.71 0.52 1.99
CA ARG A 226 -19.53 1.70 2.30
C ARG A 226 -19.02 2.97 1.64
N PHE A 227 -17.71 3.12 1.45
CA PHE A 227 -17.08 4.22 0.71
C PHE A 227 -17.54 4.22 -0.74
N ALA A 228 -17.37 3.11 -1.46
CA ALA A 228 -17.76 3.01 -2.86
C ALA A 228 -19.29 3.07 -3.05
N GLU A 229 -20.07 2.46 -2.14
CA GLU A 229 -21.54 2.58 -2.14
C GLU A 229 -22.00 4.02 -1.88
N LYS A 230 -21.35 4.77 -0.98
CA LYS A 230 -21.67 6.17 -0.69
C LYS A 230 -21.41 7.07 -1.91
N LEU A 231 -20.30 6.87 -2.61
CA LEU A 231 -20.00 7.56 -3.86
C LEU A 231 -21.02 7.19 -4.95
N LEU A 232 -21.40 5.92 -5.08
CA LEU A 232 -22.40 5.48 -6.05
C LEU A 232 -23.80 6.04 -5.75
N GLN A 233 -24.20 6.13 -4.48
CA GLN A 233 -25.44 6.81 -4.04
C GLN A 233 -25.46 8.31 -4.39
N TRP A 234 -24.28 8.92 -4.48
CA TRP A 234 -24.09 10.30 -4.94
C TRP A 234 -23.92 10.43 -6.47
N ASN A 235 -24.23 9.36 -7.22
CA ASN A 235 -24.10 9.27 -8.68
C ASN A 235 -22.67 9.57 -9.18
N ALA A 236 -21.65 9.17 -8.43
CA ALA A 236 -20.26 9.27 -8.86
C ALA A 236 -20.04 8.58 -10.22
N GLN A 237 -19.26 9.24 -11.07
CA GLN A 237 -18.72 8.70 -12.32
C GLN A 237 -17.27 9.16 -12.44
N VAL A 238 -16.38 8.29 -12.94
CA VAL A 238 -14.99 8.64 -13.22
C VAL A 238 -14.93 9.63 -14.39
N ARG A 239 -14.02 10.61 -14.31
CA ARG A 239 -13.82 11.64 -15.35
C ARG A 239 -12.78 11.24 -16.39
N VAL A 240 -11.91 10.29 -16.05
CA VAL A 240 -10.74 9.87 -16.84
C VAL A 240 -10.73 8.34 -17.00
N PRO A 241 -10.09 7.79 -18.04
CA PRO A 241 -9.84 6.35 -18.18
C PRO A 241 -9.32 5.75 -16.87
N THR A 242 -10.11 4.89 -16.25
CA THR A 242 -9.83 4.34 -14.92
C THR A 242 -9.81 2.83 -14.97
N THR A 243 -8.79 2.25 -14.33
CA THR A 243 -8.59 0.80 -14.17
C THR A 243 -8.61 0.40 -12.70
N LEU A 244 -8.80 -0.89 -12.41
CA LEU A 244 -8.88 -1.45 -11.06
C LEU A 244 -7.73 -2.43 -10.79
N ASN A 245 -7.17 -2.35 -9.58
CA ASN A 245 -6.25 -3.34 -9.02
C ASN A 245 -6.97 -4.69 -8.80
N ALA A 246 -6.20 -5.74 -8.55
CA ALA A 246 -6.69 -7.01 -8.07
C ALA A 246 -7.55 -6.83 -6.80
N ILE A 247 -8.57 -7.68 -6.65
CA ILE A 247 -9.58 -7.62 -5.58
C ILE A 247 -9.48 -8.84 -4.66
N SER A 248 -10.20 -8.82 -3.53
CA SER A 248 -10.17 -9.89 -2.52
C SER A 248 -10.94 -11.17 -2.91
N LEU A 249 -11.06 -11.47 -4.22
CA LEU A 249 -11.77 -12.63 -4.78
C LEU A 249 -11.32 -12.94 -6.22
N ASP A 250 -11.09 -14.22 -6.56
CA ASP A 250 -11.10 -14.72 -7.95
C ASP A 250 -12.56 -14.85 -8.41
N LEU A 251 -12.97 -14.09 -9.42
CA LEU A 251 -14.39 -13.99 -9.82
C LEU A 251 -14.92 -15.25 -10.51
N SER A 252 -14.05 -16.22 -10.84
CA SER A 252 -14.43 -17.54 -11.33
C SER A 252 -14.65 -18.58 -10.22
N GLN A 253 -14.56 -18.20 -8.94
CA GLN A 253 -14.99 -19.05 -7.83
C GLN A 253 -16.51 -19.20 -7.81
N ALA A 254 -17.01 -20.44 -7.88
CA ALA A 254 -18.44 -20.74 -7.90
C ALA A 254 -19.17 -20.38 -6.58
N GLU A 255 -18.53 -20.67 -5.44
CA GLU A 255 -19.08 -20.44 -4.09
C GLU A 255 -18.18 -19.47 -3.30
N PRO A 256 -18.23 -18.16 -3.58
CA PRO A 256 -17.44 -17.16 -2.87
C PRO A 256 -17.87 -17.04 -1.40
N THR A 257 -16.89 -16.84 -0.50
CA THR A 257 -17.13 -16.60 0.93
C THR A 257 -18.00 -15.36 1.18
N ALA A 258 -18.50 -15.16 2.41
CA ALA A 258 -19.23 -13.94 2.76
C ALA A 258 -18.40 -12.67 2.45
N GLU A 259 -17.13 -12.64 2.85
CA GLU A 259 -16.21 -11.53 2.57
C GLU A 259 -15.93 -11.39 1.06
N GLY A 260 -15.80 -12.50 0.32
CA GLY A 260 -15.69 -12.48 -1.15
C GLY A 260 -16.92 -11.88 -1.85
N ARG A 261 -18.14 -12.16 -1.34
CA ARG A 261 -19.37 -11.56 -1.88
C ARG A 261 -19.43 -10.05 -1.66
N GLU A 262 -18.91 -9.54 -0.54
CA GLU A 262 -18.77 -8.11 -0.29
C GLU A 262 -17.66 -7.47 -1.15
N ALA A 263 -16.51 -8.15 -1.33
CA ALA A 263 -15.48 -7.74 -2.27
C ALA A 263 -16.00 -7.62 -3.72
N ALA A 264 -16.85 -8.56 -4.13
CA ALA A 264 -17.53 -8.49 -5.43
C ALA A 264 -18.53 -7.32 -5.51
N LYS A 265 -19.14 -6.87 -4.40
CA LYS A 265 -19.96 -5.64 -4.39
C LYS A 265 -19.08 -4.41 -4.57
N LEU A 266 -17.93 -4.34 -3.88
CA LEU A 266 -16.96 -3.24 -3.97
C LEU A 266 -16.45 -3.08 -5.42
N ALA A 267 -16.02 -4.18 -6.04
CA ALA A 267 -15.64 -4.20 -7.45
C ALA A 267 -16.77 -3.70 -8.37
N ARG A 268 -18.00 -4.22 -8.20
CA ARG A 268 -19.17 -3.77 -8.98
C ARG A 268 -19.55 -2.31 -8.74
N ALA A 269 -19.26 -1.74 -7.56
CA ALA A 269 -19.55 -0.34 -7.27
C ALA A 269 -18.68 0.58 -8.15
N TYR A 270 -17.36 0.35 -8.20
CA TYR A 270 -16.48 1.13 -9.08
C TYR A 270 -16.75 0.89 -10.57
N VAL A 271 -17.08 -0.34 -10.99
CA VAL A 271 -17.47 -0.61 -12.40
C VAL A 271 -18.74 0.17 -12.78
N LYS A 272 -19.71 0.33 -11.87
CA LYS A 272 -20.88 1.21 -12.07
C LYS A 272 -20.54 2.71 -12.08
N MET A 273 -19.39 3.12 -11.57
CA MET A 273 -18.85 4.48 -11.75
C MET A 273 -18.10 4.66 -13.08
N GLY A 274 -18.01 3.63 -13.93
CA GLY A 274 -17.29 3.66 -15.21
C GLY A 274 -15.84 3.17 -15.16
N ALA A 275 -15.38 2.57 -14.06
CA ALA A 275 -14.05 1.97 -14.00
C ALA A 275 -13.98 0.64 -14.78
N THR A 276 -12.84 0.39 -15.44
CA THR A 276 -12.59 -0.82 -16.22
C THR A 276 -12.21 -1.99 -15.29
N ALA A 277 -12.87 -3.13 -15.48
CA ALA A 277 -12.66 -4.37 -14.73
C ALA A 277 -11.35 -5.11 -15.09
N SER A 278 -10.21 -4.43 -14.94
CA SER A 278 -8.87 -4.95 -15.28
C SER A 278 -8.25 -5.88 -14.24
N PHE A 279 -8.71 -5.78 -12.99
CA PHE A 279 -8.35 -6.59 -11.81
C PHE A 279 -6.90 -7.10 -11.77
N THR A 280 -5.92 -6.17 -11.82
CA THR A 280 -4.49 -6.54 -11.79
C THR A 280 -3.62 -5.55 -11.05
N CYS A 281 -2.68 -6.07 -10.24
CA CYS A 281 -1.64 -5.27 -9.56
C CYS A 281 -0.45 -4.93 -10.47
N ALA A 282 -0.56 -5.23 -11.77
CA ALA A 282 0.44 -4.96 -12.78
C ALA A 282 -0.15 -4.20 -13.99
N PRO A 283 -0.74 -2.99 -13.80
CA PRO A 283 -1.40 -2.24 -14.87
C PRO A 283 -0.45 -1.82 -16.02
N TYR A 284 0.86 -1.80 -15.78
CA TYR A 284 1.90 -1.63 -16.80
C TYR A 284 2.08 -2.86 -17.73
N LEU A 285 1.26 -3.90 -17.58
CA LEU A 285 1.09 -5.03 -18.50
C LEU A 285 -0.21 -4.94 -19.34
N LEU A 286 -1.03 -3.90 -19.13
CA LEU A 286 -2.22 -3.61 -19.94
C LEU A 286 -1.83 -2.77 -21.18
N ASP A 287 -2.63 -2.82 -22.24
CA ASP A 287 -2.39 -1.99 -23.45
C ASP A 287 -2.49 -0.48 -23.16
N SER A 288 -3.16 -0.10 -22.08
CA SER A 288 -3.29 1.29 -21.61
C SER A 288 -2.06 1.81 -20.84
N ALA A 289 -0.96 1.05 -20.78
CA ALA A 289 0.24 1.44 -20.05
C ALA A 289 0.73 2.86 -20.44
N PRO A 290 1.07 3.71 -19.44
CA PRO A 290 1.36 5.11 -19.66
C PRO A 290 2.69 5.33 -20.37
N ARG A 291 2.80 6.46 -21.08
CA ARG A 291 4.02 6.86 -21.79
C ARG A 291 4.92 7.75 -20.92
N PHE A 292 6.16 7.94 -21.38
CA PHE A 292 7.10 8.90 -20.79
C PHE A 292 6.48 10.29 -20.65
N GLY A 293 6.65 10.93 -19.49
CA GLY A 293 6.12 12.24 -19.14
C GLY A 293 4.63 12.28 -18.83
N GLU A 294 3.88 11.18 -18.99
CA GLU A 294 2.42 11.15 -18.80
C GLU A 294 2.03 11.32 -17.32
N GLN A 295 1.23 12.34 -17.01
CA GLN A 295 0.70 12.60 -15.66
C GLN A 295 -0.49 11.66 -15.39
N ILE A 296 -0.36 10.75 -14.42
CA ILE A 296 -1.34 9.71 -14.09
C ILE A 296 -1.62 9.67 -12.59
N GLY A 297 -2.69 8.98 -12.18
CA GLY A 297 -2.98 8.73 -10.77
C GLY A 297 -3.04 7.25 -10.43
N TRP A 298 -1.94 6.65 -9.97
CA TRP A 298 -1.91 5.22 -9.61
C TRP A 298 -1.67 5.05 -8.09
N GLY A 299 -2.41 4.15 -7.43
CA GLY A 299 -2.24 3.85 -6.01
C GLY A 299 -1.24 2.71 -5.71
N GLU A 300 -1.33 1.59 -6.45
CA GLU A 300 -0.59 0.36 -6.14
C GLU A 300 0.93 0.58 -6.15
N SER A 301 1.53 0.32 -4.99
CA SER A 301 2.94 0.62 -4.68
C SER A 301 3.94 0.14 -5.74
N ASN A 302 3.78 -1.08 -6.28
CA ASN A 302 4.69 -1.58 -7.31
C ASN A 302 4.46 -0.92 -8.68
N ALA A 303 3.21 -0.57 -8.99
CA ALA A 303 2.82 0.06 -10.23
C ALA A 303 3.29 1.52 -10.29
N VAL A 304 3.18 2.26 -9.18
CA VAL A 304 3.76 3.61 -9.00
C VAL A 304 5.26 3.61 -9.26
N VAL A 305 5.99 2.73 -8.57
CA VAL A 305 7.46 2.64 -8.71
C VAL A 305 7.85 2.26 -10.13
N PHE A 306 7.16 1.31 -10.77
CA PHE A 306 7.44 0.94 -12.17
C PHE A 306 7.09 2.07 -13.16
N ALA A 307 5.96 2.75 -12.98
CA ALA A 307 5.54 3.85 -13.83
C ALA A 307 6.55 5.01 -13.80
N ASN A 308 6.99 5.43 -12.63
CA ASN A 308 8.00 6.49 -12.51
C ASN A 308 9.37 6.04 -13.01
N SER A 309 9.86 4.87 -12.57
CA SER A 309 11.28 4.46 -12.70
C SER A 309 11.60 3.75 -14.02
N VAL A 310 10.60 3.15 -14.68
CA VAL A 310 10.77 2.29 -15.88
C VAL A 310 10.04 2.85 -17.10
N LEU A 311 8.87 3.48 -16.91
CA LEU A 311 8.14 4.13 -18.00
C LEU A 311 8.43 5.63 -18.10
N GLY A 312 8.97 6.25 -17.04
CA GLY A 312 9.14 7.70 -16.94
C GLY A 312 7.82 8.48 -16.92
N ALA A 313 6.71 7.80 -16.60
CA ALA A 313 5.44 8.45 -16.30
C ALA A 313 5.50 9.14 -14.92
N ARG A 314 4.45 9.86 -14.55
CA ARG A 314 4.43 10.75 -13.38
C ARG A 314 3.22 10.51 -12.50
N THR A 315 3.46 9.88 -11.35
CA THR A 315 2.46 9.64 -10.30
C THR A 315 3.12 9.65 -8.93
N GLN A 316 2.51 10.29 -7.93
CA GLN A 316 2.89 10.06 -6.54
C GLN A 316 2.33 8.70 -6.06
N LYS A 317 2.83 8.20 -4.93
CA LYS A 317 2.33 6.98 -4.24
C LYS A 317 1.03 7.29 -3.49
N TYR A 318 -0.09 7.37 -4.21
CA TYR A 318 -1.38 7.71 -3.59
C TYR A 318 -1.84 6.67 -2.59
N ALA A 319 -2.35 7.14 -1.44
CA ALA A 319 -3.01 6.30 -0.46
C ALA A 319 -4.43 5.89 -0.92
N ASP A 320 -4.91 4.71 -0.49
CA ASP A 320 -6.22 4.18 -0.87
C ASP A 320 -7.33 5.19 -0.53
N PHE A 321 -8.30 5.35 -1.43
CA PHE A 321 -9.35 6.39 -1.50
C PHE A 321 -8.94 7.64 -2.29
N LEU A 322 -7.68 8.09 -2.25
CA LEU A 322 -7.27 9.28 -3.01
C LEU A 322 -7.30 8.98 -4.51
N ASP A 323 -6.84 7.79 -4.90
CA ASP A 323 -7.00 7.21 -6.23
C ASP A 323 -8.44 7.34 -6.78
N ALA A 324 -9.46 6.96 -6.00
CA ALA A 324 -10.86 7.10 -6.37
C ALA A 324 -11.31 8.56 -6.48
N MET A 325 -10.84 9.45 -5.58
CA MET A 325 -11.15 10.89 -5.68
C MET A 325 -10.48 11.56 -6.87
N VAL A 326 -9.26 11.17 -7.22
CA VAL A 326 -8.56 11.60 -8.43
C VAL A 326 -9.28 11.07 -9.67
N ALA A 327 -9.81 9.83 -9.68
CA ALA A 327 -10.64 9.32 -10.77
C ALA A 327 -11.93 10.14 -10.98
N ILE A 328 -12.63 10.49 -9.90
CA ILE A 328 -13.93 11.19 -9.94
C ILE A 328 -13.79 12.68 -10.28
N SER A 329 -12.76 13.34 -9.77
CA SER A 329 -12.46 14.75 -10.07
C SER A 329 -11.72 14.95 -11.40
N GLY A 330 -10.87 13.99 -11.78
CA GLY A 330 -9.85 14.10 -12.83
C GLY A 330 -8.61 14.92 -12.43
N ARG A 331 -8.48 15.29 -11.14
CA ARG A 331 -7.53 16.29 -10.64
C ARG A 331 -6.66 15.69 -9.55
N ALA A 332 -5.38 16.05 -9.55
CA ALA A 332 -4.39 15.61 -8.56
C ALA A 332 -3.57 16.79 -8.00
N PRO A 333 -3.01 16.67 -6.78
CA PRO A 333 -2.03 17.63 -6.27
C PRO A 333 -0.76 17.69 -7.13
N GLU A 334 -0.24 18.88 -7.41
CA GLU A 334 1.10 19.00 -7.99
C GLU A 334 2.17 18.94 -6.89
N ALA A 335 2.54 17.72 -6.50
CA ALA A 335 3.59 17.43 -5.52
C ALA A 335 4.32 16.11 -5.86
N GLY A 336 5.44 15.84 -5.19
CA GLY A 336 6.19 14.60 -5.32
C GLY A 336 6.61 14.30 -6.76
N CYS A 337 6.49 13.04 -7.18
CA CYS A 337 6.97 12.56 -8.48
C CYS A 337 6.25 13.13 -9.72
N HIS A 338 5.32 14.07 -9.55
CA HIS A 338 4.78 14.90 -10.62
C HIS A 338 5.76 16.02 -11.07
N LEU A 339 6.62 16.50 -10.15
CA LEU A 339 7.55 17.61 -10.31
C LEU A 339 9.00 17.12 -10.53
N ASP A 340 9.70 17.64 -11.54
CA ASP A 340 11.09 17.23 -11.86
C ASP A 340 12.05 17.35 -10.67
N ALA A 341 12.03 18.50 -9.98
CA ALA A 341 12.89 18.75 -8.83
C ALA A 341 12.65 17.80 -7.63
N GLN A 342 11.48 17.15 -7.56
CA GLN A 342 11.16 16.17 -6.49
C GLN A 342 11.33 14.71 -6.96
N ARG A 343 11.68 14.50 -8.24
CA ARG A 343 12.13 13.21 -8.78
C ARG A 343 13.64 13.00 -8.63
N LYS A 344 14.42 14.06 -8.41
CA LYS A 344 15.89 14.02 -8.24
C LYS A 344 16.33 13.10 -7.09
N ALA A 345 17.43 12.39 -7.31
CA ALA A 345 18.00 11.46 -6.34
C ALA A 345 18.58 12.19 -5.11
N GLN A 346 18.34 11.61 -3.94
CA GLN A 346 18.74 12.13 -2.61
C GLN A 346 19.69 11.19 -1.86
N VAL A 347 20.07 10.08 -2.51
CA VAL A 347 21.14 9.16 -2.10
C VAL A 347 21.65 8.43 -3.35
N VAL A 348 22.96 8.19 -3.45
CA VAL A 348 23.56 7.32 -4.47
C VAL A 348 23.82 5.95 -3.84
N LEU A 349 23.35 4.88 -4.48
CA LEU A 349 23.56 3.50 -4.05
C LEU A 349 24.55 2.84 -5.03
N ARG A 350 25.82 2.73 -4.63
CA ARG A 350 26.87 2.16 -5.47
C ARG A 350 26.98 0.66 -5.22
N LEU A 351 26.76 -0.15 -6.25
CA LEU A 351 26.95 -1.59 -6.19
C LEU A 351 28.45 -1.91 -6.30
N ASN A 352 29.03 -2.44 -5.23
CA ASN A 352 30.41 -2.93 -5.21
C ASN A 352 30.42 -4.42 -4.87
N PHE A 353 30.24 -5.25 -5.89
CA PHE A 353 30.18 -6.70 -5.76
C PHE A 353 31.47 -7.33 -6.31
N GLU A 354 32.31 -7.89 -5.43
CA GLU A 354 33.52 -8.64 -5.79
C GLU A 354 33.18 -10.07 -6.26
N SER A 355 32.15 -10.67 -5.65
CA SER A 355 31.84 -12.10 -5.75
C SER A 355 30.64 -12.39 -6.66
N THR A 356 29.65 -11.51 -6.68
CA THR A 356 28.45 -11.64 -7.51
C THR A 356 28.78 -11.34 -8.97
N CYS A 357 28.92 -12.40 -9.78
CA CYS A 357 29.09 -12.25 -11.22
C CYS A 357 27.76 -11.81 -11.87
N LEU A 358 27.56 -10.49 -11.99
CA LEU A 358 26.33 -9.87 -12.51
C LEU A 358 25.91 -10.36 -13.91
N SER A 359 26.86 -10.85 -14.73
CA SER A 359 26.55 -11.48 -16.03
C SER A 359 25.94 -12.89 -15.94
N ARG A 360 25.74 -13.42 -14.73
CA ARG A 360 25.29 -14.80 -14.45
C ARG A 360 24.28 -14.88 -13.29
N VAL A 361 23.52 -13.80 -13.06
CA VAL A 361 22.42 -13.78 -12.09
C VAL A 361 21.18 -14.52 -12.60
N ASP A 362 20.30 -14.92 -11.69
CA ASP A 362 18.98 -15.49 -11.98
C ASP A 362 17.86 -14.50 -11.56
N ASP A 363 16.58 -14.85 -11.79
CA ASP A 363 15.45 -13.97 -11.52
C ASP A 363 15.20 -13.68 -10.03
N ALA A 364 15.90 -14.35 -9.11
CA ALA A 364 15.86 -14.01 -7.68
C ALA A 364 16.77 -12.82 -7.32
N PHE A 365 17.76 -12.48 -8.15
CA PHE A 365 18.69 -11.38 -7.89
C PHE A 365 17.96 -10.03 -7.84
N TRP A 366 17.17 -9.71 -8.85
CA TRP A 366 16.49 -8.42 -8.99
C TRP A 366 15.51 -8.08 -7.85
N PRO A 367 14.62 -8.99 -7.38
CA PRO A 367 13.82 -8.74 -6.19
C PRO A 367 14.65 -8.71 -4.89
N THR A 368 15.78 -9.43 -4.80
CA THR A 368 16.70 -9.29 -3.65
C THR A 368 17.33 -7.88 -3.63
N LEU A 369 17.84 -7.42 -4.78
CA LEU A 369 18.49 -6.12 -4.93
C LEU A 369 17.48 -4.97 -4.72
N GLY A 370 16.26 -5.06 -5.26
CA GLY A 370 15.21 -4.07 -5.06
C GLY A 370 14.85 -3.89 -3.58
N TYR A 371 14.73 -4.99 -2.84
CA TYR A 371 14.49 -4.96 -1.39
C TYR A 371 15.68 -4.35 -0.63
N LEU A 372 16.92 -4.69 -1.00
CA LEU A 372 18.13 -4.10 -0.42
C LEU A 372 18.19 -2.58 -0.65
N CYS A 373 17.99 -2.12 -1.89
CA CYS A 373 17.99 -0.71 -2.22
C CYS A 373 16.91 0.04 -1.42
N GLY A 374 15.69 -0.50 -1.32
CA GLY A 374 14.62 0.13 -0.56
C GLY A 374 14.90 0.23 0.94
N LEU A 375 15.52 -0.78 1.56
CA LEU A 375 15.99 -0.69 2.95
C LEU A 375 17.04 0.41 3.17
N LYS A 376 17.88 0.67 2.17
CA LYS A 376 18.97 1.67 2.23
C LYS A 376 18.49 3.08 1.85
N SER A 377 17.37 3.20 1.13
CA SER A 377 16.70 4.47 0.80
C SER A 377 15.21 4.49 1.24
N PRO A 378 14.90 4.37 2.54
CA PRO A 378 13.53 4.08 3.02
C PRO A 378 12.52 5.21 2.85
N ARG A 379 12.98 6.47 2.72
CA ARG A 379 12.15 7.67 2.42
C ARG A 379 12.72 8.54 1.29
N ARG A 380 13.83 8.12 0.66
CA ARG A 380 14.61 8.91 -0.31
C ARG A 380 14.55 8.25 -1.68
N VAL A 381 14.51 9.04 -2.75
CA VAL A 381 14.73 8.53 -4.12
C VAL A 381 16.22 8.20 -4.28
N PRO A 382 16.61 6.96 -4.60
CA PRO A 382 18.01 6.63 -4.86
C PRO A 382 18.37 6.78 -6.34
N ALA A 383 19.65 7.05 -6.62
CA ALA A 383 20.29 6.72 -7.89
C ALA A 383 21.17 5.49 -7.70
N ILE A 384 20.91 4.43 -8.48
CA ILE A 384 21.61 3.14 -8.39
C ILE A 384 22.65 3.08 -9.50
N VAL A 385 23.91 2.87 -9.13
CA VAL A 385 25.08 2.86 -10.03
C VAL A 385 25.92 1.60 -9.86
N GLY A 386 26.62 1.17 -10.91
CA GLY A 386 27.33 -0.11 -11.00
C GLY A 386 26.64 -1.18 -11.85
N LEU A 387 25.57 -0.81 -12.59
CA LEU A 387 24.86 -1.68 -13.54
C LEU A 387 25.02 -1.24 -15.01
N GLU A 388 25.72 -0.14 -15.27
CA GLU A 388 25.84 0.50 -16.59
C GLU A 388 26.60 -0.37 -17.61
N ASN A 389 27.38 -1.34 -17.12
CA ASN A 389 28.27 -2.19 -17.92
C ASN A 389 27.80 -3.67 -17.96
N VAL A 390 26.57 -3.97 -17.53
CA VAL A 390 26.00 -5.34 -17.59
C VAL A 390 24.89 -5.44 -18.63
N ALA A 391 24.38 -6.66 -18.87
CA ALA A 391 23.22 -6.83 -19.73
C ALA A 391 22.01 -6.11 -19.11
N LEU A 392 21.34 -5.26 -19.89
CA LEU A 392 20.19 -4.47 -19.43
C LEU A 392 19.11 -5.40 -18.83
N PRO A 393 18.53 -5.06 -17.66
CA PRO A 393 17.47 -5.85 -17.05
C PRO A 393 16.23 -5.90 -17.94
N THR A 394 15.55 -7.05 -17.96
CA THR A 394 14.28 -7.17 -18.68
C THR A 394 13.15 -6.42 -17.97
N ARG A 395 12.01 -6.25 -18.65
CA ARG A 395 10.81 -5.66 -18.02
C ARG A 395 10.31 -6.49 -16.83
N ASP A 396 10.52 -7.81 -16.82
CA ASP A 396 10.13 -8.65 -15.67
C ASP A 396 11.11 -8.50 -14.49
N ASP A 397 12.42 -8.34 -14.78
CA ASP A 397 13.44 -8.06 -13.77
C ASP A 397 13.17 -6.72 -13.07
N LEU A 398 12.90 -5.68 -13.86
CA LEU A 398 12.50 -4.36 -13.35
C LEU A 398 11.16 -4.41 -12.62
N LYS A 399 10.20 -5.26 -13.04
CA LYS A 399 8.95 -5.50 -12.32
C LYS A 399 9.20 -6.09 -10.93
N ALA A 400 10.03 -7.13 -10.85
CA ALA A 400 10.38 -7.79 -9.59
C ALA A 400 11.16 -6.84 -8.66
N PHE A 401 12.09 -6.06 -9.22
CA PHE A 401 12.81 -5.00 -8.51
C PHE A 401 11.86 -3.93 -7.95
N SER A 402 10.99 -3.33 -8.78
CA SER A 402 10.06 -2.27 -8.38
C SER A 402 9.11 -2.71 -7.27
N ALA A 403 8.63 -3.96 -7.32
CA ALA A 403 7.76 -4.53 -6.29
C ALA A 403 8.46 -4.76 -4.96
N ALA A 404 9.71 -5.24 -4.99
CA ALA A 404 10.53 -5.42 -3.81
C ALA A 404 10.92 -4.07 -3.17
N PHE A 405 11.36 -3.12 -4.00
CA PHE A 405 11.68 -1.75 -3.59
C PHE A 405 10.50 -1.06 -2.89
N GLY A 406 9.32 -1.07 -3.54
CA GLY A 406 8.09 -0.48 -3.01
C GLY A 406 7.50 -1.20 -1.78
N THR A 407 8.08 -2.33 -1.38
CA THR A 407 7.77 -3.06 -0.13
C THR A 407 8.66 -2.60 1.03
N SER A 408 9.94 -2.36 0.77
CA SER A 408 10.92 -1.90 1.78
C SER A 408 11.07 -0.38 1.90
N SER A 409 10.57 0.42 0.93
CA SER A 409 10.66 1.88 0.91
C SER A 409 9.30 2.56 0.68
N SER A 410 9.15 3.77 1.23
CA SER A 410 8.04 4.68 0.90
C SER A 410 8.30 5.52 -0.36
N ALA A 411 9.53 5.58 -0.87
CA ALA A 411 9.87 6.36 -2.06
C ALA A 411 9.07 5.88 -3.29
N ALA A 412 8.48 6.82 -4.03
CA ALA A 412 7.62 6.53 -5.17
C ALA A 412 8.39 6.18 -6.46
N MET A 413 9.72 6.27 -6.46
CA MET A 413 10.58 5.93 -7.59
C MET A 413 12.03 5.64 -7.18
N PHE A 414 12.80 5.11 -8.12
CA PHE A 414 14.26 5.07 -8.13
C PHE A 414 14.79 5.52 -9.50
N HIS A 415 16.06 5.89 -9.56
CA HIS A 415 16.82 5.94 -10.81
C HIS A 415 17.75 4.75 -10.87
N MET A 416 17.67 3.93 -11.91
CA MET A 416 18.69 2.94 -12.25
C MET A 416 19.45 3.51 -13.44
N VAL A 417 20.71 3.91 -13.24
CA VAL A 417 21.46 4.70 -14.23
C VAL A 417 21.68 3.88 -15.51
N GLY A 418 21.40 4.50 -16.65
CA GLY A 418 21.40 3.85 -17.98
C GLY A 418 20.13 3.04 -18.30
N VAL A 419 19.16 2.96 -17.37
CA VAL A 419 17.90 2.19 -17.53
C VAL A 419 16.66 3.05 -17.35
N THR A 420 16.64 3.90 -16.30
CA THR A 420 15.54 4.83 -16.04
C THR A 420 15.55 5.95 -17.10
N PRO A 421 14.45 6.24 -17.81
CA PRO A 421 14.48 7.11 -19.00
C PRO A 421 15.01 8.54 -18.83
N GLU A 422 14.94 9.08 -17.61
CA GLU A 422 15.45 10.43 -17.25
C GLU A 422 16.82 10.39 -16.53
N ALA A 423 17.42 9.21 -16.40
CA ALA A 423 18.75 8.97 -15.82
C ALA A 423 19.66 8.17 -16.79
N PRO A 424 19.96 8.71 -17.99
CA PRO A 424 20.96 8.11 -18.89
C PRO A 424 22.36 8.07 -18.24
N ASP A 425 22.63 9.02 -17.35
CA ASP A 425 23.83 9.14 -16.52
C ASP A 425 23.44 9.60 -15.10
N LEU A 426 24.40 9.56 -14.17
CA LEU A 426 24.19 9.97 -12.78
C LEU A 426 23.90 11.48 -12.65
N GLN A 427 24.54 12.33 -13.48
CA GLN A 427 24.41 13.79 -13.43
C GLN A 427 22.98 14.24 -13.81
N SER A 428 22.28 13.49 -14.66
CA SER A 428 20.87 13.68 -14.97
C SER A 428 19.98 13.31 -13.77
N ALA A 429 20.32 12.22 -13.06
CA ALA A 429 19.52 11.65 -11.98
C ALA A 429 19.55 12.45 -10.66
N CYS A 430 20.70 13.03 -10.30
CA CYS A 430 20.90 13.78 -9.06
C CYS A 430 21.05 15.29 -9.30
N ASP A 431 21.04 16.07 -8.23
CA ASP A 431 21.63 17.42 -8.22
C ASP A 431 23.05 17.32 -7.61
N ASP A 432 23.75 18.44 -7.40
CA ASP A 432 25.11 18.42 -6.84
C ASP A 432 25.17 17.98 -5.36
N GLU A 433 26.28 17.34 -4.97
CA GLU A 433 26.60 16.83 -3.61
C GLU A 433 25.51 15.96 -2.93
N VAL A 434 25.35 14.72 -3.42
CA VAL A 434 24.46 13.70 -2.83
C VAL A 434 25.24 12.65 -2.02
N GLU A 435 24.70 12.23 -0.87
CA GLU A 435 25.23 11.15 -0.03
C GLU A 435 25.39 9.84 -0.82
N GLU A 436 26.57 9.22 -0.77
CA GLU A 436 26.83 7.92 -1.40
C GLU A 436 26.92 6.79 -0.35
N VAL A 437 26.24 5.68 -0.63
CA VAL A 437 26.22 4.45 0.18
C VAL A 437 26.64 3.27 -0.68
N GLU A 438 27.70 2.59 -0.29
CA GLU A 438 28.15 1.36 -0.93
C GLU A 438 27.28 0.16 -0.51
N LEU A 439 26.96 -0.70 -1.47
CA LEU A 439 26.23 -1.96 -1.30
C LEU A 439 27.12 -3.13 -1.70
N THR A 440 27.32 -4.07 -0.80
CA THR A 440 28.28 -5.18 -0.93
C THR A 440 27.60 -6.54 -1.19
N ASP A 441 28.39 -7.54 -1.58
CA ASP A 441 27.93 -8.94 -1.65
C ASP A 441 27.34 -9.44 -0.32
N GLN A 442 27.83 -8.92 0.82
CA GLN A 442 27.37 -9.30 2.15
C GLN A 442 25.99 -8.72 2.45
N ASP A 443 25.72 -7.46 2.08
CA ASP A 443 24.39 -6.85 2.19
C ASP A 443 23.34 -7.66 1.41
N LEU A 444 23.69 -8.06 0.18
CA LEU A 444 22.83 -8.86 -0.68
C LEU A 444 22.57 -10.26 -0.10
N ALA A 445 23.61 -10.88 0.49
CA ALA A 445 23.49 -12.17 1.18
C ALA A 445 22.65 -12.08 2.47
N GLU A 446 22.69 -10.98 3.21
CA GLU A 446 21.89 -10.76 4.42
C GLU A 446 20.40 -10.51 4.09
N VAL A 447 20.12 -9.75 3.02
CA VAL A 447 18.76 -9.57 2.52
C VAL A 447 18.18 -10.89 2.01
N TRP A 448 18.93 -11.67 1.22
CA TRP A 448 18.46 -12.99 0.78
C TRP A 448 18.18 -13.94 1.96
N GLN A 449 19.07 -13.99 2.97
CA GLN A 449 18.84 -14.75 4.21
C GLN A 449 17.64 -14.27 5.04
N THR A 450 17.21 -13.01 4.85
CA THR A 450 16.02 -12.46 5.52
C THR A 450 14.73 -12.87 4.80
N LEU A 451 14.79 -13.05 3.47
CA LEU A 451 13.67 -13.51 2.64
C LEU A 451 13.54 -15.04 2.62
N ASP A 452 14.64 -15.78 2.75
CA ASP A 452 14.72 -17.24 2.81
C ASP A 452 15.04 -17.75 4.24
N ALA A 453 14.35 -17.19 5.25
CA ALA A 453 14.72 -17.34 6.65
C ALA A 453 14.40 -18.70 7.30
N ASP A 454 13.55 -19.53 6.68
CA ASP A 454 13.13 -20.83 7.21
C ASP A 454 14.00 -22.00 6.69
N GLU A 455 14.64 -22.74 7.59
CA GLU A 455 15.49 -23.90 7.29
C GLU A 455 14.68 -25.17 6.95
N ILE A 456 13.78 -25.08 5.97
CA ILE A 456 12.79 -26.13 5.64
C ILE A 456 13.07 -26.81 4.29
N SER A 457 13.14 -28.14 4.30
CA SER A 457 13.42 -28.97 3.12
C SER A 457 12.18 -29.35 2.30
N GLN A 458 11.01 -29.51 2.93
CA GLN A 458 9.75 -29.83 2.25
C GLN A 458 8.93 -28.57 2.00
N VAL A 459 8.55 -28.35 0.73
CA VAL A 459 7.64 -27.27 0.30
C VAL A 459 6.26 -27.87 0.01
N ASP A 460 5.20 -27.32 0.60
CA ASP A 460 3.83 -27.78 0.34
C ASP A 460 3.12 -26.94 -0.76
N LEU A 461 3.54 -25.68 -0.95
CA LEU A 461 2.98 -24.73 -1.93
C LEU A 461 4.06 -23.94 -2.68
N VAL A 462 3.91 -23.79 -4.00
CA VAL A 462 4.67 -22.86 -4.84
C VAL A 462 3.75 -21.72 -5.25
N ALA A 463 4.10 -20.49 -4.84
CA ALA A 463 3.27 -19.29 -4.98
C ALA A 463 3.92 -18.25 -5.90
N LEU A 464 3.36 -18.03 -7.09
CA LEU A 464 3.94 -17.20 -8.15
C LEU A 464 2.97 -16.11 -8.62
N GLY A 465 3.49 -14.96 -9.05
CA GLY A 465 2.65 -13.84 -9.56
C GLY A 465 2.36 -12.71 -8.57
N ASN A 466 3.36 -12.29 -7.79
CA ASN A 466 3.27 -11.06 -6.98
C ASN A 466 4.45 -10.12 -7.29
N PRO A 467 4.32 -9.13 -8.20
CA PRO A 467 3.12 -8.74 -8.95
C PRO A 467 2.70 -9.78 -9.99
N HIS A 468 1.46 -9.65 -10.48
CA HIS A 468 0.84 -10.56 -11.45
C HIS A 468 1.77 -10.95 -12.60
N PHE A 469 1.63 -12.20 -13.06
CA PHE A 469 2.47 -12.76 -14.11
C PHE A 469 2.29 -12.04 -15.45
N SER A 470 3.40 -11.86 -16.17
CA SER A 470 3.50 -11.42 -17.55
C SER A 470 3.45 -12.61 -18.51
N LEU A 471 3.17 -12.33 -19.79
CA LEU A 471 3.17 -13.37 -20.82
C LEU A 471 4.56 -14.03 -20.99
N ALA A 472 5.63 -13.28 -20.72
CA ALA A 472 7.01 -13.78 -20.78
C ALA A 472 7.35 -14.69 -19.59
N GLU A 473 6.84 -14.40 -18.37
CA GLU A 473 6.94 -15.33 -17.23
C GLU A 473 6.13 -16.61 -17.47
N PHE A 474 4.94 -16.52 -18.07
CA PHE A 474 4.18 -17.68 -18.52
C PHE A 474 4.98 -18.56 -19.49
N ALA A 475 5.64 -17.96 -20.49
CA ALA A 475 6.50 -18.67 -21.43
C ALA A 475 7.70 -19.35 -20.73
N ARG A 476 8.39 -18.63 -19.82
CA ARG A 476 9.54 -19.17 -19.07
C ARG A 476 9.13 -20.30 -18.14
N LEU A 477 8.01 -20.18 -17.43
CA LEU A 477 7.50 -21.23 -16.55
C LEU A 477 7.07 -22.47 -17.37
N ALA A 478 6.41 -22.28 -18.51
CA ALA A 478 6.01 -23.39 -19.39
C ALA A 478 7.23 -24.16 -19.94
N ALA A 479 8.32 -23.47 -20.27
CA ALA A 479 9.58 -24.09 -20.67
C ALA A 479 10.27 -24.82 -19.49
N LEU A 480 10.31 -24.21 -18.30
CA LEU A 480 10.89 -24.83 -17.09
C LEU A 480 10.14 -26.10 -16.64
N CYS A 481 8.84 -26.20 -16.92
CA CYS A 481 8.00 -27.37 -16.65
C CYS A 481 8.06 -28.46 -17.74
N GLU A 482 8.66 -28.19 -18.91
CA GLU A 482 8.60 -29.09 -20.06
C GLU A 482 9.37 -30.41 -19.80
N ASN A 483 8.74 -31.55 -20.12
CA ASN A 483 9.21 -32.91 -19.81
C ASN A 483 9.45 -33.21 -18.32
N ARG A 484 9.01 -32.34 -17.39
CA ARG A 484 9.05 -32.58 -15.94
C ARG A 484 7.71 -33.08 -15.42
N ARG A 485 7.70 -33.67 -14.21
CA ARG A 485 6.50 -34.10 -13.51
C ARG A 485 6.47 -33.50 -12.10
N LYS A 486 5.40 -32.78 -11.78
CA LYS A 486 5.12 -32.25 -10.45
C LYS A 486 4.98 -33.38 -9.42
N ASP A 487 5.46 -33.18 -8.20
CA ASP A 487 5.11 -34.01 -7.06
C ASP A 487 3.61 -33.79 -6.73
N PRO A 488 2.78 -34.85 -6.65
CA PRO A 488 1.34 -34.70 -6.43
C PRO A 488 0.98 -34.07 -5.07
N ARG A 489 1.92 -34.04 -4.11
CA ARG A 489 1.73 -33.42 -2.79
C ARG A 489 1.90 -31.90 -2.82
N VAL A 490 2.60 -31.37 -3.83
CA VAL A 490 2.94 -29.94 -3.91
C VAL A 490 1.88 -29.20 -4.71
N THR A 491 1.29 -28.17 -4.10
CA THR A 491 0.42 -27.23 -4.81
C THR A 491 1.29 -26.23 -5.57
N VAL A 492 0.93 -25.88 -6.79
CA VAL A 492 1.62 -24.83 -7.57
C VAL A 492 0.54 -23.91 -8.11
N ALA A 493 0.66 -22.60 -7.87
CA ALA A 493 -0.34 -21.63 -8.28
C ALA A 493 0.29 -20.33 -8.81
N VAL A 494 -0.35 -19.77 -9.83
CA VAL A 494 0.06 -18.52 -10.51
C VAL A 494 -1.12 -17.55 -10.50
N THR A 495 -0.90 -16.34 -9.96
CA THR A 495 -1.85 -15.21 -10.06
C THR A 495 -1.48 -14.29 -11.23
N ALA A 496 -2.46 -13.97 -12.08
CA ALA A 496 -2.27 -13.14 -13.26
C ALA A 496 -3.49 -12.24 -13.53
N GLY A 497 -3.26 -11.11 -14.21
CA GLY A 497 -4.34 -10.24 -14.67
C GLY A 497 -5.16 -10.95 -15.76
N PRO A 498 -6.50 -10.76 -15.82
CA PRO A 498 -7.37 -11.43 -16.79
C PRO A 498 -6.90 -11.31 -18.26
N GLN A 499 -6.41 -10.15 -18.67
CA GLN A 499 -5.86 -9.93 -20.01
C GLN A 499 -4.63 -10.82 -20.30
N VAL A 500 -3.68 -10.90 -19.36
CA VAL A 500 -2.47 -11.72 -19.55
C VAL A 500 -2.80 -13.21 -19.48
N LEU A 501 -3.76 -13.61 -18.65
CA LEU A 501 -4.24 -14.99 -18.61
C LEU A 501 -4.99 -15.39 -19.90
N ALA A 502 -5.72 -14.47 -20.53
CA ALA A 502 -6.32 -14.70 -21.85
C ALA A 502 -5.24 -14.84 -22.93
N ALA A 503 -4.22 -13.97 -22.92
CA ALA A 503 -3.09 -14.07 -23.84
C ALA A 503 -2.27 -15.37 -23.66
N SER A 504 -1.99 -15.78 -22.42
CA SER A 504 -1.25 -17.03 -22.16
C SER A 504 -2.06 -18.30 -22.45
N ARG A 505 -3.40 -18.20 -22.55
CA ARG A 505 -4.25 -19.23 -23.15
C ARG A 505 -4.19 -19.26 -24.67
N ALA A 506 -4.16 -18.10 -25.33
CA ALA A 506 -4.02 -18.01 -26.79
C ALA A 506 -2.67 -18.59 -27.27
N GLU A 507 -1.57 -18.29 -26.57
CA GLU A 507 -0.23 -18.85 -26.82
C GLU A 507 -0.05 -20.30 -26.31
N GLY A 508 -1.09 -20.90 -25.71
CA GLY A 508 -1.06 -22.27 -25.19
C GLY A 508 -0.21 -22.51 -23.94
N TYR A 509 0.53 -21.52 -23.44
CA TYR A 509 1.34 -21.62 -22.21
C TYR A 509 0.50 -22.03 -21.00
N ALA A 510 -0.68 -21.41 -20.84
CA ALA A 510 -1.61 -21.73 -19.76
C ALA A 510 -2.00 -23.22 -19.76
N SER A 511 -2.33 -23.78 -20.94
CA SER A 511 -2.72 -25.19 -21.06
C SER A 511 -1.56 -26.15 -20.84
N LYS A 512 -0.32 -25.80 -21.21
CA LYS A 512 0.89 -26.57 -20.81
C LYS A 512 1.05 -26.61 -19.29
N LEU A 513 0.78 -25.51 -18.60
CA LEU A 513 0.93 -25.40 -17.15
C LEU A 513 -0.20 -26.08 -16.38
N GLU A 514 -1.44 -25.98 -16.87
CA GLU A 514 -2.58 -26.72 -16.34
C GLU A 514 -2.34 -28.23 -16.46
N ALA A 515 -1.75 -28.70 -17.57
CA ALA A 515 -1.35 -30.10 -17.77
C ALA A 515 -0.19 -30.55 -16.84
N PHE A 516 0.73 -29.65 -16.45
CA PHE A 516 1.73 -29.90 -15.40
C PHE A 516 1.12 -29.93 -13.98
N GLY A 517 -0.12 -29.43 -13.81
CA GLY A 517 -0.81 -29.37 -12.53
C GLY A 517 -0.60 -28.06 -11.76
N VAL A 518 -0.41 -26.95 -12.49
CA VAL A 518 -0.47 -25.56 -11.97
C VAL A 518 -1.92 -25.08 -11.91
N GLN A 519 -2.30 -24.45 -10.80
CA GLN A 519 -3.57 -23.73 -10.67
C GLN A 519 -3.41 -22.29 -11.18
N LEU A 520 -4.25 -21.88 -12.14
CA LEU A 520 -4.26 -20.52 -12.67
C LEU A 520 -5.39 -19.70 -12.02
N VAL A 521 -5.01 -18.54 -11.49
CA VAL A 521 -5.86 -17.69 -10.64
C VAL A 521 -5.93 -16.29 -11.27
N SER A 522 -7.14 -15.78 -11.45
CA SER A 522 -7.41 -14.43 -11.97
C SER A 522 -7.93 -13.50 -10.87
N ASP A 523 -7.99 -12.21 -11.19
CA ASP A 523 -8.67 -11.13 -10.45
C ASP A 523 -8.12 -10.80 -9.05
N THR A 524 -7.39 -11.71 -8.41
CA THR A 524 -6.87 -11.59 -7.05
C THR A 524 -5.36 -11.78 -6.98
N CYS A 525 -4.74 -11.26 -5.92
CA CYS A 525 -3.30 -11.17 -5.74
C CYS A 525 -2.91 -11.85 -4.43
N TRP A 526 -1.70 -12.41 -4.31
CA TRP A 526 -1.25 -13.14 -3.12
C TRP A 526 -1.34 -12.36 -1.80
N CYS A 527 -1.25 -11.03 -1.83
CA CYS A 527 -1.43 -10.16 -0.66
C CYS A 527 -2.90 -10.08 -0.16
N MET A 528 -3.84 -10.62 -0.94
CA MET A 528 -5.30 -10.54 -0.76
C MET A 528 -5.91 -11.87 -0.30
N LEU A 529 -5.14 -12.97 -0.34
CA LEU A 529 -5.60 -14.33 -0.06
C LEU A 529 -5.44 -14.64 1.43
N GLY A 530 -6.55 -14.70 2.16
CA GLY A 530 -6.60 -15.14 3.55
C GLY A 530 -6.56 -16.67 3.71
N GLU A 531 -6.64 -17.15 4.95
CA GLU A 531 -6.57 -18.57 5.31
C GLU A 531 -7.73 -19.45 4.80
N VAL A 532 -8.76 -18.86 4.19
CA VAL A 532 -10.01 -19.54 3.80
C VAL A 532 -10.38 -19.23 2.35
N VAL A 533 -9.99 -20.10 1.42
CA VAL A 533 -10.55 -20.18 0.05
C VAL A 533 -11.26 -21.53 -0.11
N PRO A 534 -12.60 -21.56 -0.29
CA PRO A 534 -13.35 -22.80 -0.47
C PRO A 534 -12.87 -23.65 -1.64
N ALA A 535 -13.05 -24.97 -1.51
CA ALA A 535 -12.81 -25.93 -2.60
C ALA A 535 -13.81 -25.67 -3.76
N PRO A 536 -13.46 -26.00 -5.02
CA PRO A 536 -12.27 -26.75 -5.46
C PRO A 536 -11.02 -25.90 -5.74
N LYS A 537 -11.13 -24.57 -5.85
CA LYS A 537 -9.99 -23.65 -6.11
C LYS A 537 -9.27 -23.22 -4.83
N THR A 538 -8.93 -24.15 -3.94
CA THR A 538 -8.20 -23.82 -2.70
C THR A 538 -6.71 -23.61 -3.00
N VAL A 539 -6.38 -22.38 -3.41
CA VAL A 539 -5.02 -21.91 -3.76
C VAL A 539 -4.03 -21.98 -2.58
N LEU A 540 -4.55 -21.84 -1.35
CA LEU A 540 -3.80 -21.95 -0.10
C LEU A 540 -4.39 -23.11 0.74
N PRO A 541 -3.91 -24.36 0.58
CA PRO A 541 -4.45 -25.51 1.32
C PRO A 541 -4.32 -25.33 2.84
N PRO A 542 -5.36 -25.62 3.65
CA PRO A 542 -5.26 -25.56 5.12
C PRO A 542 -4.12 -26.43 5.69
N SER A 543 -3.79 -27.52 5.01
CA SER A 543 -2.70 -28.44 5.31
C SER A 543 -1.30 -27.92 4.98
N ALA A 544 -1.14 -26.98 4.04
CA ALA A 544 0.17 -26.51 3.57
C ALA A 544 0.85 -25.64 4.63
N ARG A 545 1.95 -26.12 5.23
CA ARG A 545 2.67 -25.45 6.32
C ARG A 545 3.83 -24.59 5.82
N SER A 546 4.39 -24.94 4.66
CA SER A 546 5.49 -24.23 4.00
C SER A 546 5.12 -23.81 2.58
N LEU A 547 5.66 -22.68 2.14
CA LEU A 547 5.59 -22.24 0.74
C LEU A 547 6.95 -21.77 0.20
N ILE A 548 7.07 -21.71 -1.13
CA ILE A 548 8.17 -21.04 -1.84
C ILE A 548 7.63 -20.01 -2.84
N THR A 549 8.36 -18.93 -3.05
CA THR A 549 8.05 -17.91 -4.06
C THR A 549 9.33 -17.31 -4.67
N ASN A 550 9.23 -16.75 -5.88
CA ASN A 550 10.26 -15.88 -6.46
C ASN A 550 9.99 -14.38 -6.23
N SER A 551 8.98 -14.04 -5.43
CA SER A 551 8.65 -12.66 -5.06
C SER A 551 9.19 -12.28 -3.68
N ALA A 552 10.07 -11.26 -3.61
CA ALA A 552 10.44 -10.66 -2.33
C ALA A 552 9.27 -9.90 -1.67
N LYS A 553 8.33 -9.32 -2.45
CA LYS A 553 7.09 -8.70 -1.94
C LYS A 553 6.25 -9.74 -1.19
N TYR A 554 6.04 -10.93 -1.78
CA TYR A 554 5.28 -11.98 -1.10
C TYR A 554 6.07 -12.67 0.01
N ALA A 555 7.38 -12.90 -0.15
CA ALA A 555 8.20 -13.49 0.90
C ALA A 555 8.23 -12.62 2.18
N HIS A 556 8.20 -11.28 2.03
CA HIS A 556 8.05 -10.35 3.15
C HIS A 556 6.67 -10.43 3.82
N TYR A 557 5.57 -10.44 3.04
CA TYR A 557 4.22 -10.37 3.61
C TYR A 557 3.63 -11.71 4.07
N ALA A 558 3.98 -12.83 3.43
CA ALA A 558 3.39 -14.15 3.68
C ALA A 558 3.48 -14.65 5.13
N PRO A 559 4.60 -14.47 5.88
CA PRO A 559 4.69 -14.90 7.27
C PRO A 559 3.66 -14.20 8.18
N GLY A 560 3.33 -12.94 7.88
CA GLY A 560 2.32 -12.16 8.60
C GLY A 560 0.89 -12.44 8.14
N LEU A 561 0.67 -12.58 6.82
CA LEU A 561 -0.68 -12.74 6.24
C LEU A 561 -1.24 -14.17 6.39
N VAL A 562 -0.46 -15.19 6.05
CA VAL A 562 -0.93 -16.59 5.97
C VAL A 562 -0.31 -17.51 7.03
N LYS A 563 0.56 -16.98 7.90
CA LYS A 563 1.21 -17.69 9.03
C LYS A 563 1.92 -18.99 8.63
N ARG A 564 2.40 -19.06 7.39
CA ARG A 564 3.17 -20.20 6.85
C ARG A 564 4.66 -19.89 6.85
N HIS A 565 5.47 -20.93 6.89
CA HIS A 565 6.91 -20.80 6.68
C HIS A 565 7.21 -20.51 5.21
N VAL A 566 8.28 -19.76 4.95
CA VAL A 566 8.58 -19.18 3.63
C VAL A 566 9.99 -19.52 3.18
N ARG A 567 10.09 -20.03 1.95
CA ARG A 567 11.31 -20.13 1.16
C ARG A 567 11.28 -19.12 0.02
N PHE A 568 12.45 -18.66 -0.42
CA PHE A 568 12.61 -17.67 -1.49
C PHE A 568 13.74 -18.06 -2.45
N GLY A 569 13.49 -17.98 -3.75
CA GLY A 569 14.47 -18.36 -4.78
C GLY A 569 13.96 -18.17 -6.21
N SER A 570 14.78 -18.54 -7.19
CA SER A 570 14.48 -18.35 -8.62
C SER A 570 13.20 -19.05 -9.08
N LEU A 571 12.63 -18.65 -10.21
CA LEU A 571 11.52 -19.38 -10.86
C LEU A 571 11.91 -20.85 -11.14
N ALA A 572 13.17 -21.12 -11.48
CA ALA A 572 13.69 -22.48 -11.64
C ALA A 572 13.73 -23.24 -10.30
N THR A 573 14.15 -22.59 -9.21
CA THR A 573 14.11 -23.15 -7.84
C THR A 573 12.67 -23.46 -7.40
N CYS A 574 11.71 -22.64 -7.80
CA CYS A 574 10.28 -22.88 -7.57
C CYS A 574 9.76 -24.12 -8.32
N VAL A 575 10.20 -24.36 -9.57
CA VAL A 575 9.85 -25.58 -10.33
C VAL A 575 10.60 -26.81 -9.81
N ASP A 576 11.82 -26.67 -9.31
CA ASP A 576 12.55 -27.73 -8.60
C ASP A 576 11.79 -28.18 -7.35
N ALA A 577 11.32 -27.23 -6.52
CA ALA A 577 10.46 -27.51 -5.38
C ALA A 577 9.13 -28.16 -5.79
N ALA A 578 8.51 -27.70 -6.88
CA ALA A 578 7.32 -28.34 -7.48
C ALA A 578 7.57 -29.80 -7.88
N CYS A 579 8.81 -30.18 -8.21
CA CYS A 579 9.22 -31.54 -8.56
C CYS A 579 9.79 -32.33 -7.36
N GLY A 580 9.62 -31.85 -6.13
CA GLY A 580 10.11 -32.52 -4.92
C GLY A 580 11.62 -32.39 -4.66
N THR A 581 12.33 -31.52 -5.39
CA THR A 581 13.74 -31.21 -5.13
C THR A 581 13.83 -30.05 -4.13
N GLY A 582 14.53 -30.23 -3.02
CA GLY A 582 14.68 -29.19 -2.00
C GLY A 582 15.30 -27.90 -2.57
N PRO A 583 14.83 -26.71 -2.17
CA PRO A 583 15.34 -25.44 -2.68
C PRO A 583 16.82 -25.24 -2.29
N ARG A 584 17.57 -24.65 -3.23
CA ARG A 584 19.02 -24.44 -3.13
C ARG A 584 19.32 -22.93 -3.18
N PRO A 585 20.32 -22.43 -2.43
CA PRO A 585 20.76 -21.04 -2.54
C PRO A 585 21.15 -20.69 -3.99
N PRO A 586 20.86 -19.48 -4.48
CA PRO A 586 21.15 -19.09 -5.84
C PRO A 586 22.68 -19.05 -6.10
N PRO A 587 23.15 -19.34 -7.34
CA PRO A 587 24.57 -19.48 -7.63
C PRO A 587 25.42 -18.26 -7.27
N TRP A 588 24.85 -17.05 -7.40
CA TRP A 588 25.53 -15.79 -7.14
C TRP A 588 25.91 -15.57 -5.67
N LEU A 589 25.26 -16.24 -4.70
CA LEU A 589 25.64 -16.18 -3.28
C LEU A 589 26.79 -17.12 -2.88
N THR A 590 27.18 -18.06 -3.74
CA THR A 590 28.07 -19.18 -3.36
C THR A 590 29.52 -18.75 -3.04
N GLY A 591 29.94 -17.56 -3.49
CA GLY A 591 31.21 -16.96 -3.09
C GLY A 591 31.21 -16.44 -1.65
N VAL A 592 30.11 -15.82 -1.22
CA VAL A 592 30.01 -15.08 0.07
C VAL A 592 30.07 -16.03 1.27
N GLN A 593 29.36 -17.15 1.20
CA GLN A 593 29.26 -18.11 2.31
C GLN A 593 30.62 -18.71 2.71
N ARG A 594 31.62 -18.74 1.81
CA ARG A 594 32.96 -19.26 2.12
C ARG A 594 33.78 -18.41 3.10
N ARG A 595 33.44 -17.12 3.28
CA ARG A 595 34.13 -16.23 4.26
C ARG A 595 33.41 -16.14 5.62
N GLY A 596 32.09 -16.33 5.67
CA GLY A 596 31.28 -16.04 6.89
C GLY A 596 31.11 -17.17 7.91
N HIS A 597 31.43 -18.43 7.58
CA HIS A 597 31.04 -19.60 8.38
C HIS A 597 31.70 -19.73 9.78
N ALA A 598 32.77 -19.00 10.08
CA ALA A 598 33.54 -19.18 11.32
C ALA A 598 33.00 -18.40 12.54
N SER A 599 32.28 -17.29 12.36
CA SER A 599 31.90 -16.38 13.46
C SER A 599 30.39 -16.29 13.71
N LEU A 600 29.58 -16.18 12.65
CA LEU A 600 28.14 -15.96 12.75
C LEU A 600 27.36 -17.15 13.33
N GLY A 601 27.87 -18.38 13.18
CA GLY A 601 27.23 -19.59 13.71
C GLY A 601 27.07 -19.57 15.23
N PHE A 602 28.14 -19.22 15.96
CA PHE A 602 28.12 -19.13 17.42
C PHE A 602 27.20 -18.01 17.92
N ALA A 603 27.24 -16.83 17.29
CA ALA A 603 26.38 -15.70 17.66
C ALA A 603 24.90 -16.01 17.43
N ARG A 604 24.53 -16.62 16.30
CA ARG A 604 23.14 -17.03 16.01
C ARG A 604 22.68 -18.18 16.92
N ALA A 605 23.54 -19.13 17.27
CA ALA A 605 23.23 -20.18 18.24
C ALA A 605 22.96 -19.61 19.65
N ALA A 606 23.82 -18.72 20.15
CA ALA A 606 23.65 -18.05 21.44
C ALA A 606 22.36 -17.21 21.49
N LEU A 607 22.05 -16.44 20.43
CA LEU A 607 20.80 -15.68 20.33
C LEU A 607 19.56 -16.57 20.22
N ARG A 608 19.62 -17.73 19.55
CA ARG A 608 18.53 -18.72 19.56
C ARG A 608 18.34 -19.30 20.96
N MET A 609 19.42 -19.70 21.65
CA MET A 609 19.37 -20.22 23.02
C MET A 609 18.81 -19.23 24.05
N LEU A 610 19.29 -17.98 24.04
CA LEU A 610 18.76 -16.90 24.89
C LEU A 610 17.25 -16.67 24.65
N ARG A 611 16.81 -16.67 23.38
CA ARG A 611 15.39 -16.54 23.04
C ARG A 611 14.54 -17.75 23.47
N SER A 612 15.09 -18.97 23.52
CA SER A 612 14.37 -20.12 24.09
C SER A 612 14.30 -20.08 25.62
N SER A 613 15.37 -19.69 26.32
CA SER A 613 15.35 -19.59 27.78
C SER A 613 14.37 -18.50 28.26
N LEU A 614 14.40 -17.31 27.64
CA LEU A 614 13.47 -16.22 27.94
C LEU A 614 12.01 -16.59 27.63
N ARG A 615 11.75 -17.46 26.64
CA ARG A 615 10.41 -18.02 26.40
C ARG A 615 9.99 -18.95 27.53
N LEU A 616 10.86 -19.87 27.95
CA LEU A 616 10.57 -20.84 29.02
C LEU A 616 10.26 -20.14 30.35
N GLU A 617 11.08 -19.15 30.75
CA GLU A 617 10.83 -18.34 31.95
C GLU A 617 9.51 -17.56 31.87
N ALA A 618 9.18 -16.99 30.69
CA ALA A 618 7.92 -16.30 30.48
C ALA A 618 6.70 -17.24 30.61
N THR A 619 6.76 -18.45 30.04
CA THR A 619 5.69 -19.46 30.23
C THR A 619 5.58 -19.95 31.67
N ALA A 620 6.69 -20.15 32.38
CA ALA A 620 6.68 -20.58 33.78
C ALA A 620 5.98 -19.54 34.68
N ARG A 621 6.36 -18.26 34.56
CA ARG A 621 5.69 -17.16 35.29
C ARG A 621 4.22 -17.01 34.91
N HIS A 622 3.85 -17.27 33.66
CA HIS A 622 2.45 -17.23 33.21
C HIS A 622 1.62 -18.40 33.77
N GLU A 623 2.21 -19.59 33.96
CA GLU A 623 1.53 -20.69 34.67
C GLU A 623 1.34 -20.40 36.16
N GLU A 624 2.35 -19.83 36.84
CA GLU A 624 2.24 -19.45 38.26
C GLU A 624 1.16 -18.39 38.47
N LEU A 625 1.14 -17.33 37.65
CA LEU A 625 0.09 -16.32 37.66
C LEU A 625 -1.29 -16.90 37.35
N SER A 626 -1.40 -17.82 36.38
CA SER A 626 -2.67 -18.48 36.05
C SER A 626 -3.18 -19.39 37.17
N LYS A 627 -2.29 -20.08 37.89
CA LYS A 627 -2.64 -20.92 39.04
C LYS A 627 -3.13 -20.06 40.20
N GLY A 628 -2.42 -18.98 40.52
CA GLY A 628 -2.85 -18.00 41.53
C GLY A 628 -4.19 -17.34 41.19
N GLN A 629 -4.44 -16.99 39.92
CA GLN A 629 -5.71 -16.41 39.48
C GLN A 629 -6.89 -17.40 39.56
N SER A 630 -6.68 -18.69 39.24
CA SER A 630 -7.72 -19.71 39.49
C SER A 630 -7.99 -19.83 40.99
N GLN A 631 -6.94 -19.99 41.80
CA GLN A 631 -7.08 -20.21 43.24
C GLN A 631 -7.80 -19.04 43.94
N LEU A 632 -7.54 -17.80 43.52
CA LEU A 632 -8.25 -16.61 44.01
C LEU A 632 -9.72 -16.57 43.54
N ARG A 633 -10.00 -16.89 42.25
CA ARG A 633 -11.37 -17.00 41.74
C ARG A 633 -12.16 -18.06 42.48
N ASP A 634 -11.56 -19.21 42.70
CA ASP A 634 -12.22 -20.38 43.30
C ASP A 634 -12.48 -20.14 44.80
N GLN A 635 -11.62 -19.37 45.49
CA GLN A 635 -11.88 -18.82 46.83
C GLN A 635 -13.02 -17.79 46.83
N VAL A 636 -13.09 -16.89 45.84
CA VAL A 636 -14.18 -15.91 45.71
C VAL A 636 -15.53 -16.60 45.44
N CYS A 637 -15.56 -17.62 44.60
CA CYS A 637 -16.76 -18.45 44.39
C CYS A 637 -17.20 -19.14 45.69
N ALA A 638 -16.28 -19.79 46.41
CA ALA A 638 -16.60 -20.43 47.70
C ALA A 638 -17.13 -19.43 48.75
N LEU A 639 -16.61 -18.19 48.76
CA LEU A 639 -17.12 -17.13 49.64
C LEU A 639 -18.52 -16.66 49.22
N ILE A 640 -18.81 -16.54 47.92
CA ILE A 640 -20.14 -16.21 47.39
C ILE A 640 -21.14 -17.32 47.74
N ASP A 641 -20.78 -18.58 47.55
CA ASP A 641 -21.65 -19.73 47.88
C ASP A 641 -21.93 -19.83 49.40
N PHE A 642 -20.93 -19.55 50.24
CA PHE A 642 -21.09 -19.47 51.70
C PHE A 642 -22.05 -18.34 52.11
N LEU A 643 -21.90 -17.14 51.52
CA LEU A 643 -22.79 -16.02 51.77
C LEU A 643 -24.21 -16.24 51.22
N ALA A 644 -24.37 -16.98 50.13
CA ALA A 644 -25.67 -17.36 49.57
C ALA A 644 -26.41 -18.41 50.44
N GLN A 645 -25.68 -19.29 51.13
CA GLN A 645 -26.26 -20.29 52.04
C GLN A 645 -26.65 -19.70 53.41
N ALA A 646 -26.06 -18.57 53.81
CA ALA A 646 -26.36 -17.88 55.06
C ALA A 646 -27.56 -16.93 54.93
N HIS A 647 -28.79 -17.45 55.13
CA HIS A 647 -30.02 -16.64 55.13
C HIS A 647 -30.85 -16.78 56.42
N VAL A 648 -30.43 -16.05 57.47
CA VAL A 648 -31.17 -15.77 58.71
C VAL A 648 -30.76 -14.36 59.17
N GLY A 649 -31.62 -13.42 59.55
CA GLY A 649 -33.09 -13.36 59.57
C GLY A 649 -33.50 -12.15 60.42
N VAL A 650 -34.54 -11.38 60.04
CA VAL A 650 -34.86 -10.07 60.67
C VAL A 650 -36.11 -10.13 61.55
N PRO A 651 -35.99 -9.92 62.88
CA PRO A 651 -37.06 -9.48 63.77
C PRO A 651 -37.08 -7.94 63.91
N GLN A 652 -38.11 -7.40 64.55
CA GLN A 652 -38.41 -5.96 64.60
C GLN A 652 -37.77 -5.22 65.80
N ARG A 653 -37.51 -3.93 65.60
CA ARG A 653 -37.50 -2.78 66.55
C ARG A 653 -37.29 -3.05 68.06
N LEU A 654 -36.38 -2.28 68.68
CA LEU A 654 -36.76 -1.26 69.69
C LEU A 654 -35.61 -0.25 69.96
N GLU A 655 -35.86 0.74 70.82
CA GLU A 655 -35.17 2.04 70.91
C GLU A 655 -33.98 2.15 71.90
N LYS A 656 -33.29 3.31 71.85
CA LYS A 656 -32.60 4.07 72.93
C LYS A 656 -31.22 3.59 73.46
N GLY A 657 -30.21 4.44 73.23
CA GLY A 657 -29.72 5.34 74.30
C GLY A 657 -28.32 5.13 74.92
N GLU A 658 -27.40 6.07 74.63
CA GLU A 658 -26.27 6.56 75.50
C GLU A 658 -25.14 5.57 75.93
N LYS A 659 -23.90 5.97 76.30
CA LYS A 659 -22.97 7.09 75.93
C LYS A 659 -21.55 6.82 76.51
N ALA A 660 -20.49 6.80 75.68
CA ALA A 660 -19.06 7.09 76.03
C ALA A 660 -18.41 6.22 77.17
N PRO A 661 -17.13 6.44 77.60
CA PRO A 661 -15.95 7.14 77.01
C PRO A 661 -14.77 6.17 76.62
N VAL A 662 -13.87 6.45 75.66
CA VAL A 662 -12.66 7.33 75.59
C VAL A 662 -11.44 6.83 76.43
N VAL A 663 -10.21 7.02 75.90
CA VAL A 663 -8.83 6.74 76.44
C VAL A 663 -8.26 5.33 76.17
N GLU A 664 -7.02 5.10 75.67
CA GLU A 664 -6.20 5.80 74.65
C GLU A 664 -4.98 5.00 74.12
N SER A 665 -4.33 5.53 73.07
CA SER A 665 -2.93 5.35 72.56
C SER A 665 -2.22 3.97 72.53
N ALA A 666 -2.00 3.46 71.30
CA ALA A 666 -0.67 3.11 70.75
C ALA A 666 -0.75 3.06 69.21
N ALA A 667 0.25 3.58 68.47
CA ALA A 667 0.12 3.82 67.02
C ALA A 667 0.89 2.82 66.14
N GLY A 668 0.23 2.37 65.06
CA GLY A 668 0.76 1.44 64.04
C GLY A 668 0.04 1.57 62.70
N VAL A 669 0.33 2.67 61.99
CA VAL A 669 -0.21 3.11 60.67
C VAL A 669 0.22 2.16 59.53
N LEU A 670 -0.59 1.77 58.53
CA LEU A 670 -1.98 2.06 58.12
C LEU A 670 -2.51 0.90 57.23
N PRO A 671 -3.81 0.54 57.24
CA PRO A 671 -4.46 -0.25 56.18
C PRO A 671 -5.09 0.64 55.09
N LEU A 672 -5.61 0.05 54.00
CA LEU A 672 -6.36 0.77 52.96
C LEU A 672 -7.81 1.05 53.39
N ASP A 673 -8.23 2.31 53.26
CA ASP A 673 -9.64 2.71 53.21
C ASP A 673 -10.12 2.76 51.74
N LEU A 674 -11.33 2.27 51.48
CA LEU A 674 -11.96 2.33 50.16
C LEU A 674 -13.46 2.65 50.30
N GLN A 675 -13.77 3.93 50.50
CA GLN A 675 -15.16 4.41 50.66
C GLN A 675 -15.87 4.52 49.31
N LEU A 676 -17.01 3.84 49.18
CA LEU A 676 -17.97 4.02 48.09
C LEU A 676 -19.20 4.78 48.61
N PRO A 677 -19.55 5.96 48.06
CA PRO A 677 -20.80 6.63 48.39
C PRO A 677 -21.95 6.00 47.59
N MET A 678 -22.81 5.23 48.27
CA MET A 678 -24.14 4.91 47.74
C MET A 678 -25.10 6.06 48.01
N GLN A 679 -25.63 6.67 46.94
CA GLN A 679 -26.98 7.25 46.96
C GLN A 679 -27.80 6.55 45.87
N GLN A 680 -28.98 6.06 46.25
CA GLN A 680 -29.88 5.34 45.34
C GLN A 680 -30.91 6.31 44.77
N ASP A 681 -30.87 6.51 43.46
CA ASP A 681 -31.94 7.17 42.70
C ASP A 681 -33.06 6.15 42.39
N PRO A 682 -34.29 6.35 42.89
CA PRO A 682 -35.40 5.44 42.63
C PRO A 682 -35.83 5.33 41.16
N GLU A 683 -35.66 6.37 40.34
CA GLU A 683 -36.23 6.39 38.98
C GLU A 683 -35.56 5.40 38.02
N GLN A 684 -34.27 5.06 38.23
CA GLN A 684 -33.59 4.06 37.39
C GLN A 684 -34.20 2.66 37.53
N GLY A 685 -34.69 2.30 38.72
CA GLY A 685 -35.28 0.98 38.98
C GLY A 685 -36.58 0.76 38.20
N GLU A 686 -37.38 1.81 38.01
CA GLU A 686 -38.67 1.72 37.32
C GLU A 686 -38.52 1.79 35.79
N ARG A 687 -37.50 2.50 35.28
CA ARG A 687 -37.13 2.49 33.86
C ARG A 687 -36.69 1.11 33.38
N LEU A 688 -35.90 0.38 34.16
CA LEU A 688 -35.41 -0.95 33.80
C LEU A 688 -36.52 -2.02 33.81
N ARG A 689 -37.48 -1.93 34.74
CA ARG A 689 -38.62 -2.87 34.83
C ARG A 689 -39.58 -2.82 33.62
N ARG A 690 -39.61 -1.71 32.87
CA ARG A 690 -40.41 -1.59 31.63
C ARG A 690 -39.78 -2.27 30.41
N ILE A 691 -38.52 -2.71 30.47
CA ILE A 691 -37.82 -3.34 29.35
C ILE A 691 -38.01 -4.88 29.34
N PHE A 692 -38.32 -5.48 30.50
CA PHE A 692 -38.35 -6.94 30.69
C PHE A 692 -39.63 -7.44 31.38
N SER A 693 -40.81 -7.01 30.91
CA SER A 693 -42.11 -7.56 31.31
C SER A 693 -42.83 -8.19 30.12
N PRO A 694 -43.21 -9.49 30.15
CA PRO A 694 -44.06 -10.09 29.12
C PRO A 694 -45.54 -9.67 29.27
N PRO A 695 -46.35 -9.69 28.18
CA PRO A 695 -47.79 -9.43 28.26
C PRO A 695 -48.57 -10.72 28.60
N ASP A 696 -49.47 -10.65 29.58
CA ASP A 696 -50.25 -11.80 30.08
C ASP A 696 -51.75 -11.75 29.73
N GLY A 697 -52.22 -12.76 28.96
CA GLY A 697 -53.62 -13.18 28.80
C GLY A 697 -54.61 -12.25 28.09
N SER A 698 -55.81 -12.68 27.67
CA SER A 698 -56.40 -14.01 27.32
C SER A 698 -57.84 -13.77 26.76
N PRO A 699 -58.69 -14.76 26.39
CA PRO A 699 -58.49 -16.20 26.07
C PRO A 699 -59.14 -16.63 24.71
N GLU A 700 -58.95 -17.91 24.31
CA GLU A 700 -60.01 -18.87 23.83
C GLU A 700 -59.52 -19.96 22.84
N GLN A 701 -59.74 -21.21 23.24
CA GLN A 701 -60.11 -22.42 22.46
C GLN A 701 -59.37 -22.86 21.17
N LYS A 702 -58.41 -23.77 21.37
CA LYS A 702 -58.39 -25.16 20.83
C LYS A 702 -58.76 -25.41 19.35
N ARG A 703 -57.78 -25.89 18.57
CA ARG A 703 -57.68 -27.33 18.18
C ARG A 703 -56.32 -27.68 17.53
N ARG A 704 -55.76 -28.81 17.97
CA ARG A 704 -54.89 -29.72 17.19
C ARG A 704 -55.58 -31.10 17.19
N PRO A 705 -55.13 -32.06 16.36
CA PRO A 705 -54.45 -33.20 17.00
C PRO A 705 -53.01 -33.42 16.50
N ARG A 706 -52.36 -34.44 17.08
CA ARG A 706 -50.93 -34.74 17.06
C ARG A 706 -50.57 -35.86 16.05
N PRO A 707 -49.27 -36.15 15.82
CA PRO A 707 -48.82 -37.13 14.83
C PRO A 707 -48.57 -38.52 15.44
N GLU A 708 -48.16 -39.47 14.60
CA GLU A 708 -47.54 -40.75 14.98
C GLU A 708 -46.36 -41.08 14.03
N MET A 709 -45.49 -41.99 14.45
CA MET A 709 -44.38 -42.57 13.67
C MET A 709 -44.61 -44.08 13.55
N LEU A 710 -43.94 -44.77 12.61
CA LEU A 710 -43.02 -45.91 12.87
C LEU A 710 -42.56 -46.64 11.57
N ASP A 711 -41.36 -47.23 11.68
CA ASP A 711 -40.86 -48.51 11.14
C ASP A 711 -40.57 -48.85 9.64
N ALA A 712 -39.33 -49.37 9.48
CA ALA A 712 -38.89 -50.62 8.81
C ALA A 712 -38.77 -50.80 7.27
N GLU A 713 -37.50 -50.81 6.83
CA GLU A 713 -36.75 -51.92 6.16
C GLU A 713 -37.33 -52.82 5.02
N LEU A 714 -36.49 -53.00 3.97
CA LEU A 714 -36.37 -54.14 3.01
C LEU A 714 -37.55 -54.34 1.99
N THR A 715 -37.42 -54.94 0.79
CA THR A 715 -36.33 -55.72 0.13
C THR A 715 -36.40 -55.66 -1.42
N GLU A 716 -35.25 -55.82 -2.11
CA GLU A 716 -34.98 -56.49 -3.42
C GLU A 716 -35.84 -56.39 -4.73
N LYS A 717 -35.12 -56.46 -5.87
CA LYS A 717 -35.49 -56.93 -7.26
C LYS A 717 -36.53 -56.11 -8.06
N GLY A 718 -36.47 -56.00 -9.40
CA GLY A 718 -35.52 -56.51 -10.42
C GLY A 718 -36.24 -56.75 -11.77
N ALA A 719 -35.53 -56.57 -12.91
CA ALA A 719 -36.02 -56.78 -14.31
C ALA A 719 -37.11 -55.78 -14.81
N GLU A 720 -37.38 -55.52 -16.10
CA GLU A 720 -36.72 -55.95 -17.37
C GLU A 720 -37.00 -54.93 -18.52
N VAL A 721 -36.49 -55.17 -19.74
CA VAL A 721 -36.59 -54.28 -20.93
C VAL A 721 -37.05 -55.05 -22.18
N PRO A 722 -37.93 -54.49 -23.04
CA PRO A 722 -37.74 -54.65 -24.49
C PRO A 722 -37.99 -53.40 -25.37
N MET A 723 -37.37 -53.46 -26.56
CA MET A 723 -37.15 -52.42 -27.59
C MET A 723 -38.35 -52.03 -28.49
N GLY A 724 -38.19 -50.97 -29.31
CA GLY A 724 -38.90 -50.78 -30.60
C GLY A 724 -38.90 -49.34 -31.17
N THR A 725 -37.78 -48.72 -31.60
CA THR A 725 -37.05 -48.80 -32.91
C THR A 725 -37.64 -48.05 -34.12
N ALA A 726 -36.73 -47.56 -35.00
CA ALA A 726 -36.93 -46.81 -36.27
C ALA A 726 -37.31 -45.29 -36.17
N LYS A 727 -36.79 -44.35 -36.99
CA LYS A 727 -35.78 -44.41 -38.09
C LYS A 727 -35.07 -43.04 -38.32
N SER A 728 -33.97 -43.05 -39.10
CA SER A 728 -33.11 -41.91 -39.55
C SER A 728 -33.80 -40.96 -40.57
N ILE A 729 -33.29 -39.80 -41.06
CA ILE A 729 -31.93 -39.28 -41.48
C ILE A 729 -31.94 -37.72 -41.34
N GLY A 730 -30.85 -36.91 -41.21
CA GLY A 730 -29.42 -37.21 -41.05
C GLY A 730 -28.37 -36.24 -41.68
N SER A 731 -28.59 -34.91 -41.79
CA SER A 731 -27.65 -33.91 -42.40
C SER A 731 -27.74 -32.54 -41.70
N GLN A 732 -26.78 -31.60 -41.71
CA GLN A 732 -25.31 -31.49 -41.79
C GLN A 732 -24.96 -29.96 -41.79
N ALA A 733 -23.69 -29.59 -41.61
CA ALA A 733 -23.09 -28.24 -41.82
C ALA A 733 -23.32 -27.10 -40.77
N ARG A 734 -22.35 -26.17 -40.75
CA ARG A 734 -22.22 -25.00 -39.85
C ARG A 734 -22.65 -23.70 -40.55
N PRO A 735 -22.99 -22.62 -39.82
CA PRO A 735 -23.28 -21.32 -40.41
C PRO A 735 -22.03 -20.56 -40.88
N LEU A 736 -22.21 -19.74 -41.91
CA LEU A 736 -21.41 -18.56 -42.24
C LEU A 736 -22.37 -17.38 -42.49
N SER A 737 -21.94 -16.18 -42.12
CA SER A 737 -22.55 -14.89 -42.48
C SER A 737 -21.88 -14.36 -43.78
N PRO A 738 -22.15 -13.12 -44.29
CA PRO A 738 -23.14 -12.09 -43.90
C PRO A 738 -23.96 -11.57 -45.12
N ALA A 739 -24.72 -10.48 -44.95
CA ALA A 739 -24.79 -9.29 -45.86
C ALA A 739 -26.08 -8.45 -45.63
N GLU A 740 -26.04 -7.19 -46.09
CA GLU A 740 -27.09 -6.17 -45.90
C GLU A 740 -27.91 -5.88 -47.18
N SER A 741 -29.16 -5.45 -47.04
CA SER A 741 -29.95 -4.62 -47.98
C SER A 741 -31.31 -4.26 -47.30
N THR A 742 -32.06 -3.20 -47.61
CA THR A 742 -31.94 -2.15 -48.65
C THR A 742 -32.72 -0.86 -48.28
N ALA A 743 -32.28 0.27 -48.86
CA ALA A 743 -33.10 1.36 -49.43
C ALA A 743 -33.75 2.49 -48.57
N THR A 744 -33.82 3.65 -49.24
CA THR A 744 -34.41 4.99 -48.96
C THR A 744 -35.85 5.09 -49.58
N PRO A 745 -36.60 6.24 -49.70
CA PRO A 745 -36.25 7.67 -49.54
C PRO A 745 -37.34 8.62 -48.92
N TYR A 746 -37.16 9.95 -49.07
CA TYR A 746 -38.03 11.10 -48.70
C TYR A 746 -38.19 11.42 -47.19
N GLY A 747 -38.50 12.67 -46.76
CA GLY A 747 -38.56 13.94 -47.50
C GLY A 747 -39.12 15.15 -46.70
N SER A 748 -38.45 16.31 -46.79
CA SER A 748 -38.93 17.71 -46.59
C SER A 748 -39.85 18.15 -45.41
N GLN A 749 -39.29 18.99 -44.53
CA GLN A 749 -39.76 20.33 -44.05
C GLN A 749 -41.21 20.66 -43.57
N ARG A 750 -41.23 21.58 -42.57
CA ARG A 750 -42.03 22.85 -42.42
C ARG A 750 -43.35 22.89 -41.60
N LYS A 751 -43.40 23.93 -40.73
CA LYS A 751 -44.58 24.65 -40.14
C LYS A 751 -45.50 23.82 -39.20
N GLY A 752 -46.33 24.41 -38.32
CA GLY A 752 -46.42 25.81 -37.85
C GLY A 752 -47.86 26.33 -37.67
N GLY A 753 -48.16 26.99 -36.52
CA GLY A 753 -49.44 27.68 -36.22
C GLY A 753 -50.62 26.77 -35.81
N ALA A 754 -51.71 27.26 -35.21
CA ALA A 754 -52.01 28.59 -34.66
C ALA A 754 -53.25 28.57 -33.70
N GLU A 755 -53.37 29.60 -32.85
CA GLU A 755 -54.61 30.23 -32.31
C GLU A 755 -55.79 29.42 -31.72
N ARG A 756 -56.27 29.85 -30.54
CA ARG A 756 -57.52 30.66 -30.42
C ARG A 756 -57.77 31.24 -29.01
N GLN A 757 -58.19 32.52 -28.99
CA GLN A 757 -59.19 33.19 -28.10
C GLN A 757 -59.07 33.09 -26.54
N VAL A 758 -59.54 34.05 -25.72
CA VAL A 758 -59.62 35.55 -25.77
C VAL A 758 -60.13 36.03 -24.39
N THR A 759 -59.49 37.02 -23.76
CA THR A 759 -60.07 38.14 -22.94
C THR A 759 -58.97 38.91 -22.19
N ASP A 760 -59.24 40.17 -21.87
CA ASP A 760 -58.41 41.23 -21.24
C ASP A 760 -59.35 41.97 -20.23
N PRO A 761 -58.98 42.97 -19.38
CA PRO A 761 -57.66 43.48 -18.91
C PRO A 761 -57.52 43.57 -17.36
N ARG A 762 -56.35 44.03 -16.87
CA ARG A 762 -56.16 45.31 -16.11
C ARG A 762 -54.91 45.36 -15.17
N THR A 763 -54.16 46.48 -15.26
CA THR A 763 -53.42 47.23 -14.18
C THR A 763 -52.37 46.53 -13.28
N SER A 764 -51.33 47.18 -12.75
CA SER A 764 -50.57 48.41 -13.08
C SER A 764 -49.31 48.53 -12.17
N ASN A 765 -48.50 49.59 -12.37
CA ASN A 765 -47.34 50.06 -11.56
C ASN A 765 -45.99 49.36 -11.92
N SER A 766 -44.83 49.99 -12.18
CA SER A 766 -44.16 51.26 -11.77
C SER A 766 -43.54 51.21 -10.37
N CYS A 767 -42.29 51.64 -10.08
CA CYS A 767 -41.37 52.64 -10.70
C CYS A 767 -39.92 52.09 -10.86
N ARG A 768 -39.02 52.56 -11.75
CA ARG A 768 -38.25 53.85 -11.85
C ARG A 768 -37.39 54.18 -10.60
N GLY A 769 -36.13 54.65 -10.71
CA GLY A 769 -35.30 55.03 -11.88
C GLY A 769 -33.78 55.14 -11.54
N THR A 770 -32.84 55.15 -12.51
CA THR A 770 -32.23 56.33 -13.24
C THR A 770 -30.98 56.94 -12.56
N PRO A 771 -30.09 57.67 -13.29
CA PRO A 771 -29.45 57.47 -14.61
C PRO A 771 -27.95 57.07 -14.38
N SER A 772 -26.82 57.52 -14.98
CA SER A 772 -26.35 58.29 -16.17
C SER A 772 -24.82 57.95 -16.34
N ALA A 773 -24.12 57.87 -17.48
CA ALA A 773 -24.24 58.31 -18.89
C ALA A 773 -23.35 59.53 -19.30
N ILE A 774 -22.15 59.27 -19.88
CA ILE A 774 -21.34 60.19 -20.71
C ILE A 774 -20.64 59.38 -21.85
N GLY A 775 -20.53 59.95 -23.06
CA GLY A 775 -19.71 59.51 -24.21
C GLY A 775 -19.11 60.74 -24.93
N PRO A 776 -18.79 60.77 -26.25
CA PRO A 776 -18.77 59.75 -27.34
C PRO A 776 -17.32 59.52 -27.91
N GLY A 777 -16.98 58.61 -28.85
CA GLY A 777 -17.30 58.50 -30.31
C GLY A 777 -16.19 59.13 -31.21
N PRO A 778 -16.12 58.98 -32.57
CA PRO A 778 -16.70 58.03 -33.55
C PRO A 778 -15.60 57.16 -34.27
N SER A 779 -15.83 56.18 -35.17
CA SER A 779 -16.51 56.15 -36.50
C SER A 779 -16.44 54.69 -37.05
N GLN A 780 -17.49 54.09 -37.64
CA GLN A 780 -17.88 54.02 -39.08
C GLN A 780 -16.78 53.63 -40.11
N GLY A 781 -16.96 52.66 -41.03
CA GLY A 781 -17.98 51.59 -41.15
C GLY A 781 -18.20 50.97 -42.55
N TRP A 782 -18.82 49.76 -42.57
CA TRP A 782 -19.66 49.12 -43.63
C TRP A 782 -19.10 48.36 -44.86
N LEU A 783 -19.89 47.34 -45.27
CA LEU A 783 -19.90 46.49 -46.50
C LEU A 783 -18.74 45.48 -46.70
N ALA A 784 -18.93 44.27 -47.25
CA ALA A 784 -20.12 43.40 -47.45
C ALA A 784 -19.70 41.94 -47.76
N SER A 785 -20.56 40.94 -47.50
CA SER A 785 -20.35 39.53 -47.90
C SER A 785 -20.96 39.23 -49.28
N PRO A 786 -20.44 38.23 -50.02
CA PRO A 786 -21.19 36.96 -50.14
C PRO A 786 -20.33 35.68 -50.29
N GLY A 787 -21.02 34.54 -50.37
CA GLY A 787 -20.54 33.23 -50.83
C GLY A 787 -21.75 32.30 -51.05
N PRO A 788 -21.59 30.98 -51.28
CA PRO A 788 -20.39 30.19 -51.56
C PRO A 788 -20.48 29.45 -52.93
N SER A 789 -19.54 28.53 -53.22
CA SER A 789 -19.70 27.55 -54.31
C SER A 789 -19.04 26.21 -53.99
N VAL A 790 -19.57 25.10 -54.52
CA VAL A 790 -19.12 23.72 -54.29
C VAL A 790 -19.14 22.96 -55.63
N SER A 791 -18.12 22.14 -55.91
CA SER A 791 -18.21 21.10 -56.95
C SER A 791 -17.24 19.94 -56.68
N SER A 792 -17.73 18.71 -56.86
CA SER A 792 -16.94 17.48 -56.99
C SER A 792 -17.20 16.90 -58.39
N PRO A 793 -16.36 15.95 -58.84
CA PRO A 793 -16.90 14.82 -59.60
C PRO A 793 -16.36 13.45 -59.15
N ALA A 794 -16.79 12.39 -59.84
CA ALA A 794 -16.75 10.98 -59.43
C ALA A 794 -15.80 10.10 -60.31
N PRO A 795 -15.59 8.79 -60.02
CA PRO A 795 -14.41 8.00 -60.46
C PRO A 795 -14.67 6.87 -61.50
N GLN A 796 -13.66 5.99 -61.71
CA GLN A 796 -13.63 4.61 -62.32
C GLN A 796 -12.96 4.48 -63.72
N PRO A 797 -12.48 3.28 -64.18
CA PRO A 797 -12.07 2.03 -63.49
C PRO A 797 -10.73 1.37 -64.01
N VAL A 798 -10.48 0.10 -63.62
CA VAL A 798 -9.50 -0.91 -64.16
C VAL A 798 -8.03 -0.76 -63.67
N GLY A 799 -7.28 -1.81 -63.26
CA GLY A 799 -7.52 -3.27 -63.26
C GLY A 799 -6.59 -4.08 -62.31
N MET A 800 -6.47 -5.41 -62.52
CA MET A 800 -5.95 -6.42 -61.56
C MET A 800 -4.46 -6.29 -61.12
N GLY A 801 -4.15 -6.79 -59.91
CA GLY A 801 -2.78 -7.17 -59.51
C GLY A 801 -2.68 -7.81 -58.10
N TYR A 802 -2.09 -9.01 -57.99
CA TYR A 802 -1.69 -9.62 -56.71
C TYR A 802 -0.28 -9.14 -56.31
N GLY A 803 -0.03 -8.89 -55.02
CA GLY A 803 1.33 -8.79 -54.49
C GLY A 803 1.47 -7.97 -53.20
N ALA A 804 2.05 -8.56 -52.16
CA ALA A 804 2.49 -7.84 -50.95
C ALA A 804 4.00 -7.56 -51.02
N PRO A 805 4.46 -6.32 -50.74
CA PRO A 805 5.88 -6.01 -50.70
C PRO A 805 6.46 -6.12 -49.27
N ALA A 806 7.64 -6.71 -49.15
CA ALA A 806 8.52 -6.57 -47.99
C ALA A 806 9.73 -5.70 -48.35
N PRO A 807 10.38 -5.03 -47.38
CA PRO A 807 11.75 -4.54 -47.54
C PRO A 807 12.75 -5.62 -47.12
N GLN A 808 13.69 -5.99 -48.00
CA GLN A 808 14.86 -6.82 -47.67
C GLN A 808 16.11 -5.93 -47.51
N PHE A 809 17.06 -6.37 -46.67
CA PHE A 809 18.49 -6.58 -47.00
C PHE A 809 19.24 -6.87 -45.67
N LEU A 810 19.39 -8.14 -45.27
CA LEU A 810 20.50 -9.03 -45.64
C LEU A 810 21.92 -8.52 -45.31
N ARG A 811 22.45 -8.96 -44.16
CA ARG A 811 23.54 -9.95 -44.18
C ARG A 811 23.65 -10.69 -42.85
N ALA A 812 23.67 -12.02 -42.92
CA ALA A 812 24.00 -12.91 -41.81
C ALA A 812 25.13 -13.86 -42.25
N ALA A 813 26.10 -14.08 -41.38
CA ALA A 813 27.12 -15.11 -41.56
C ALA A 813 26.89 -16.21 -40.52
N ARG A 814 26.63 -17.44 -40.98
CA ARG A 814 26.59 -18.63 -40.12
C ARG A 814 28.01 -19.20 -40.01
N TYR A 815 28.36 -19.71 -38.84
CA TYR A 815 29.27 -20.86 -38.73
C TYR A 815 28.85 -21.75 -37.56
N SER A 816 29.08 -23.05 -37.71
CA SER A 816 28.77 -24.08 -36.71
C SER A 816 29.81 -25.21 -36.77
N SER A 817 30.08 -25.83 -35.62
CA SER A 817 30.83 -27.09 -35.42
C SER A 817 32.27 -27.20 -35.95
N GLY A 818 33.24 -27.44 -35.05
CA GLY A 818 34.60 -27.87 -35.39
C GLY A 818 35.54 -27.93 -34.18
N THR A 819 36.12 -29.10 -33.89
CA THR A 819 36.98 -29.38 -32.70
C THR A 819 37.85 -30.63 -32.95
N PRO A 820 39.05 -30.78 -32.35
CA PRO A 820 40.23 -29.89 -32.24
C PRO A 820 41.38 -30.45 -33.17
N PRO A 821 42.73 -30.34 -32.94
CA PRO A 821 43.49 -30.71 -31.73
C PRO A 821 44.66 -29.76 -31.31
N ALA A 822 45.41 -30.19 -30.29
CA ALA A 822 46.46 -29.54 -29.48
C ALA A 822 47.67 -28.86 -30.18
N GLY A 823 48.37 -27.95 -29.44
CA GLY A 823 49.70 -27.45 -29.82
C GLY A 823 50.38 -26.38 -28.91
N VAL A 824 51.24 -26.83 -27.98
CA VAL A 824 52.50 -26.20 -27.46
C VAL A 824 52.62 -24.66 -27.25
N ALA A 825 52.59 -24.27 -25.97
CA ALA A 825 53.49 -23.37 -25.20
C ALA A 825 54.22 -22.10 -25.77
N SER A 826 54.27 -21.07 -24.89
CA SER A 826 55.47 -20.30 -24.44
C SER A 826 55.71 -18.81 -24.84
N THR A 827 56.17 -18.06 -23.81
CA THR A 827 57.12 -16.90 -23.80
C THR A 827 56.80 -15.50 -24.37
N THR A 828 56.72 -14.53 -23.43
CA THR A 828 57.36 -13.17 -23.40
C THR A 828 57.25 -12.16 -24.58
N SER A 829 56.53 -11.05 -24.38
CA SER A 829 57.03 -9.70 -23.96
C SER A 829 58.36 -9.13 -24.58
N PRO A 830 58.61 -7.79 -24.62
CA PRO A 830 57.78 -6.66 -25.11
C PRO A 830 58.59 -5.55 -25.89
N MET A 831 57.94 -4.66 -26.67
CA MET A 831 58.41 -3.28 -26.99
C MET A 831 57.24 -2.43 -27.56
N LYS A 832 56.92 -1.19 -27.14
CA LYS A 832 57.64 0.11 -27.10
C LYS A 832 57.65 0.92 -28.44
N ARG A 833 56.79 1.95 -28.45
CA ARG A 833 56.93 3.30 -29.09
C ARG A 833 57.34 3.42 -30.57
N ARG A 834 56.56 4.23 -31.32
CA ARG A 834 57.06 5.51 -31.89
C ARG A 834 55.92 6.51 -32.13
N VAL A 835 56.30 7.75 -32.48
CA VAL A 835 55.44 8.94 -32.59
C VAL A 835 55.60 9.55 -33.98
N SER A 836 54.52 10.08 -34.55
CA SER A 836 54.56 11.04 -35.67
C SER A 836 53.34 11.96 -35.63
N SER A 837 53.58 13.27 -35.72
CA SER A 837 52.59 14.34 -35.76
C SER A 837 52.19 14.70 -37.20
N ILE A 838 51.11 15.47 -37.36
CA ILE A 838 50.94 16.55 -38.37
C ILE A 838 49.71 17.42 -37.96
N MET A 839 49.66 18.67 -38.44
CA MET A 839 48.70 19.71 -38.02
C MET A 839 47.54 19.89 -39.00
N HIS A 840 46.41 20.51 -38.56
CA HIS A 840 45.88 21.74 -39.17
C HIS A 840 44.70 22.37 -38.39
N GLU A 841 44.70 23.69 -38.25
CA GLU A 841 43.51 24.55 -38.08
C GLU A 841 43.31 25.42 -39.35
N PRO A 842 42.14 26.06 -39.52
CA PRO A 842 42.12 27.53 -39.41
C PRO A 842 40.85 28.17 -38.77
N LEU A 843 40.98 29.46 -38.43
CA LEU A 843 39.99 30.36 -37.80
C LEU A 843 38.89 30.89 -38.74
N PRO A 844 37.82 31.48 -38.16
CA PRO A 844 37.24 32.74 -38.66
C PRO A 844 37.26 33.89 -37.61
N PRO A 845 37.10 35.18 -38.02
CA PRO A 845 37.34 36.35 -37.16
C PRO A 845 36.08 36.94 -36.49
N GLY A 846 36.26 37.93 -35.60
CA GLY A 846 35.18 38.65 -34.90
C GLY A 846 35.31 40.20 -34.95
N GLY A 847 34.54 40.89 -34.09
CA GLY A 847 34.58 42.36 -33.97
C GLY A 847 33.90 42.90 -32.69
N GLY A 848 34.49 43.93 -32.09
CA GLY A 848 33.95 44.75 -30.98
C GLY A 848 34.06 46.24 -31.34
N PRO A 849 34.41 47.18 -30.43
CA PRO A 849 34.60 47.12 -28.96
C PRO A 849 33.33 47.69 -28.25
N GLN A 850 33.26 48.40 -27.11
CA GLN A 850 34.12 49.08 -26.11
C GLN A 850 33.39 49.07 -24.74
N SER A 851 33.95 49.45 -23.57
CA SER A 851 35.31 49.31 -22.97
C SER A 851 35.19 49.70 -21.47
N GLY A 852 36.17 49.35 -20.60
CA GLY A 852 36.04 49.59 -19.14
C GLY A 852 37.28 49.26 -18.30
N SER A 853 38.38 49.97 -18.55
CA SER A 853 39.73 49.79 -17.96
C SER A 853 39.82 49.61 -16.43
N LEU A 854 40.65 48.65 -15.96
CA LEU A 854 41.77 48.91 -15.02
C LEU A 854 42.83 47.77 -15.00
N ARG A 855 43.95 47.94 -14.28
CA ARG A 855 45.26 47.30 -14.56
C ARG A 855 45.65 46.06 -13.72
N MET A 856 46.26 45.08 -14.41
CA MET A 856 47.46 44.25 -14.11
C MET A 856 47.89 44.00 -12.63
N GLN A 857 48.02 42.75 -12.13
CA GLN A 857 48.99 41.64 -12.43
C GLN A 857 50.38 41.78 -11.74
N PRO A 858 51.17 40.70 -11.57
CA PRO A 858 50.84 39.25 -11.39
C PRO A 858 51.71 38.55 -10.29
N PHE A 859 51.49 37.25 -10.00
CA PHE A 859 52.50 36.17 -10.19
C PHE A 859 51.95 34.75 -9.89
N GLN A 860 52.68 33.71 -10.33
CA GLN A 860 52.36 32.29 -10.20
C GLN A 860 53.03 31.62 -8.97
N ALA A 861 52.49 30.48 -8.53
CA ALA A 861 53.05 29.66 -7.45
C ALA A 861 53.75 28.38 -7.97
N GLN A 862 54.79 27.91 -7.27
CA GLN A 862 55.33 26.55 -7.40
C GLN A 862 55.81 25.96 -6.07
N VAL A 863 55.33 24.74 -5.79
CA VAL A 863 56.06 23.56 -5.26
C VAL A 863 57.04 23.74 -4.07
N ARG A 864 56.72 23.10 -2.93
CA ARG A 864 57.57 22.03 -2.31
C ARG A 864 56.94 21.34 -1.09
N GLU A 865 57.28 20.06 -0.93
CA GLU A 865 57.16 19.29 0.32
C GLU A 865 58.32 19.64 1.28
N VAL A 866 58.22 19.28 2.59
CA VAL A 866 59.29 18.58 3.34
C VAL A 866 58.84 18.11 4.75
N ARG A 867 59.64 17.23 5.37
CA ARG A 867 59.39 16.32 6.51
C ARG A 867 59.42 16.96 7.93
N ARG A 868 58.75 16.27 8.87
CA ARG A 868 59.08 15.97 10.30
C ARG A 868 60.20 16.78 11.00
N SER A 869 59.96 17.27 12.24
CA SER A 869 60.34 16.56 13.49
C SER A 869 60.08 17.30 14.84
N GLN A 870 59.42 16.61 15.78
CA GLN A 870 59.53 16.60 17.26
C GLN A 870 60.09 17.80 18.09
N SER A 871 59.34 18.15 19.17
CA SER A 871 59.83 18.02 20.57
C SER A 871 58.71 18.16 21.64
N VAL A 872 58.53 17.13 22.50
CA VAL A 872 58.63 17.15 23.99
C VAL A 872 57.92 18.30 24.75
N GLN A 873 57.07 18.13 25.79
CA GLN A 873 56.81 17.05 26.79
C GLN A 873 55.25 17.06 27.14
N ALA A 874 54.60 16.47 28.17
CA ALA A 874 54.94 15.68 29.37
C ALA A 874 53.75 14.85 29.95
N GLN A 875 54.05 14.06 30.99
CA GLN A 875 53.16 13.41 32.00
C GLN A 875 52.22 12.27 31.57
N ALA A 876 52.04 11.34 32.53
CA ALA A 876 51.32 10.06 32.53
C ALA A 876 51.07 9.68 34.02
N PRO A 877 50.44 8.54 34.41
CA PRO A 877 49.91 7.42 33.62
C PRO A 877 48.49 6.94 33.99
N VAL A 878 48.01 5.90 33.30
CA VAL A 878 46.96 4.99 33.78
C VAL A 878 47.57 3.57 33.86
N PRO A 879 47.47 2.85 34.99
CA PRO A 879 48.06 1.53 35.15
C PRO A 879 47.17 0.40 34.58
N VAL A 880 47.83 -0.64 34.06
CA VAL A 880 47.27 -1.93 33.64
C VAL A 880 47.66 -3.00 34.66
N LEU A 881 46.83 -4.03 34.89
CA LEU A 881 47.24 -5.44 35.13
C LEU A 881 45.96 -6.32 35.14
N MET A 882 45.77 -7.25 34.20
CA MET A 882 46.03 -8.71 34.31
C MET A 882 44.86 -9.53 34.95
N HIS A 883 44.71 -10.86 34.81
CA HIS A 883 45.74 -11.92 34.63
C HIS A 883 45.20 -13.24 34.01
N THR A 884 45.90 -13.79 32.97
CA THR A 884 45.98 -15.25 32.60
C THR A 884 44.71 -16.05 32.19
N GLN A 885 44.73 -17.27 31.60
CA GLN A 885 45.81 -18.26 31.35
C GLN A 885 45.51 -19.22 30.15
N GLY A 886 46.55 -19.66 29.41
CA GLY A 886 46.61 -20.94 28.65
C GLY A 886 45.68 -21.16 27.42
N CYS A 887 46.01 -22.00 26.43
CA CYS A 887 47.27 -22.68 26.11
C CYS A 887 47.38 -23.00 24.59
N ARG A 888 48.52 -23.57 24.15
CA ARG A 888 48.94 -23.70 22.73
C ARG A 888 48.32 -24.90 21.98
N ALA A 889 48.15 -24.75 20.65
CA ALA A 889 48.64 -25.72 19.65
C ALA A 889 48.87 -25.02 18.29
N GLN A 890 49.89 -25.44 17.55
CA GLN A 890 50.12 -25.09 16.14
C GLN A 890 49.81 -26.32 15.27
N PHE A 891 49.46 -26.12 13.99
CA PHE A 891 50.04 -26.91 12.90
C PHE A 891 49.94 -26.15 11.58
N ASN A 892 51.01 -26.18 10.79
CA ASN A 892 51.00 -25.84 9.37
C ASN A 892 50.74 -27.13 8.57
N VAL A 893 49.96 -27.05 7.50
CA VAL A 893 50.43 -27.04 6.08
C VAL A 893 49.25 -26.55 5.22
#